data_AF-B9W4L3-F1
#
_entry.id   AF-B9W4L3-F1
#
_cell.length_a   1.000
_cell.length_b   1.000
_cell.length_c   1.000
_cell.angle_alpha   90.00
_cell.angle_beta   90.00
_cell.angle_gamma   90.00
#
_symmetry.space_group_name_H-M   'P 1'
#
loop_
_entity.id
_entity.type
_entity.pdbx_description
1 polymer ?
#
loop_
_entity_poly.entity_id
_entity_poly.type
_entity_poly.pdbx_seq_one_letter_code
_entity_poly.pdbx_strand_id
1 'polypeptide(L)'
;MTEEKPQKPGQESVYIIAIQIQFFTIPPNAIYERFIYNEVSKFWSRAGIPVQYSSRCTAKLAKLYNNYRDAQKNSNAEFEQEFSEYLDKLFDIAHGDVQNKVDSDVLKFLNDQRTVRKYHLRILKSENDSIESVDLTLPPSSKSISEQILSSGTTSTSWQSISSTFELQGRNYEPKNERGTINILTEDLVATLDSCRISYRNSVRVISSIASALGVDTNDLILNKTSFNEYRSKIRKEAAEKTKMLFGDIDVGAVVVHWDGKLIPDDLSCKKFDRVPIIVRSYNIEKILDVPALPDGKGLTQAEAIFTALQHWGITENVKAICCDTTASNLGCRNGAAIHLEQMLQTELLYLPCRHHIYELVLGFKETWSTVDQTKYKNGLVGNKIPRKLMGKVEETNNKIENFLGTTLPRDDYKEFLELCQIFLGTIDTKKVYFHKPGAFHHARWMSKAIYSLKICIFRDILDIDDETKKNLLDICLFIVFIYVPFWFEAPLAALAPNQDLRFLKAVYQYKTIDKQISEAVLNKFKNHLWYLNGETAALSFFDENISFSIKRKMVKALENNENQDFDSSKRYGIHTISEIVNLQKKDIDFFINSDSLQFFERFNIDKNFLKLDVETWADNNDYLEGLRIVKNLQIVNDVAERAIKLTQEYINILTTREDQKQYLIQVVSEYKKKYPNATKACLTKKL
;
A
#
# COMPACT_ATOMS: atom_id res chain seq x y z
N MET A 1 -30.66 -32.64 -34.56
CA MET A 1 -30.99 -31.68 -35.64
C MET A 1 -32.42 -31.22 -35.42
N THR A 2 -32.74 -29.94 -35.28
CA THR A 2 -31.90 -28.72 -35.36
C THR A 2 -31.90 -27.97 -34.03
N GLU A 3 -30.76 -27.36 -33.68
CA GLU A 3 -30.68 -26.44 -32.54
C GLU A 3 -31.20 -25.06 -32.96
N GLU A 4 -32.17 -24.50 -32.22
CA GLU A 4 -32.53 -23.09 -32.38
C GLU A 4 -31.46 -22.20 -31.75
N LYS A 5 -30.83 -21.35 -32.55
CA LYS A 5 -29.86 -20.35 -32.05
C LYS A 5 -30.61 -19.14 -31.47
N PRO A 6 -30.23 -18.63 -30.28
CA PRO A 6 -30.72 -17.35 -29.78
C PRO A 6 -30.47 -16.20 -30.77
N GLN A 7 -31.43 -15.29 -30.87
CA GLN A 7 -31.37 -14.12 -31.75
C GLN A 7 -30.52 -12.97 -31.17
N LYS A 8 -30.20 -11.96 -31.99
CA LYS A 8 -29.34 -10.83 -31.58
C LYS A 8 -30.09 -9.82 -30.67
N PRO A 9 -29.46 -9.20 -29.66
CA PRO A 9 -30.16 -8.48 -28.58
C PRO A 9 -30.67 -7.05 -28.92
N GLY A 10 -31.09 -6.79 -30.16
CA GLY A 10 -31.22 -5.43 -30.69
C GLY A 10 -32.59 -4.73 -30.51
N GLN A 11 -33.70 -5.47 -30.51
CA GLN A 11 -35.05 -4.87 -30.64
C GLN A 11 -35.86 -4.81 -29.34
N GLU A 12 -35.47 -5.55 -28.29
CA GLU A 12 -36.31 -5.72 -27.09
C GLU A 12 -36.25 -4.53 -26.12
N SER A 13 -35.18 -3.73 -26.17
CA SER A 13 -34.95 -2.59 -25.29
C SER A 13 -35.98 -1.46 -25.44
N VAL A 14 -36.39 -1.16 -26.68
CA VAL A 14 -37.35 -0.07 -26.97
C VAL A 14 -38.75 -0.37 -26.42
N TYR A 15 -39.16 -1.65 -26.44
CA TYR A 15 -40.49 -2.07 -25.97
C TYR A 15 -40.62 -1.99 -24.45
N ILE A 16 -39.55 -2.33 -23.70
CA ILE A 16 -39.53 -2.23 -22.23
C ILE A 16 -39.65 -0.77 -21.78
N ILE A 17 -38.98 0.17 -22.45
CA ILE A 17 -39.05 1.61 -22.15
C ILE A 17 -40.47 2.16 -22.35
N ALA A 18 -41.18 1.72 -23.40
CA ALA A 18 -42.58 2.10 -23.62
C ALA A 18 -43.51 1.64 -22.46
N ILE A 19 -43.28 0.44 -21.92
CA ILE A 19 -44.02 -0.09 -20.76
C ILE A 19 -43.69 0.69 -19.48
N GLN A 20 -42.42 1.12 -19.27
CA GLN A 20 -42.07 2.00 -18.14
C GLN A 20 -42.87 3.31 -18.18
N ILE A 21 -43.01 3.94 -19.34
CA ILE A 21 -43.73 5.22 -19.50
C ILE A 21 -45.25 5.07 -19.23
N GLN A 22 -45.86 3.95 -19.65
CA GLN A 22 -47.27 3.68 -19.38
C GLN A 22 -47.57 3.34 -17.91
N PHE A 23 -46.62 2.75 -17.16
CA PHE A 23 -46.84 2.37 -15.77
C PHE A 23 -47.08 3.57 -14.84
N PHE A 24 -46.33 4.66 -15.01
CA PHE A 24 -46.42 5.84 -14.13
C PHE A 24 -47.51 6.86 -14.50
N THR A 25 -48.20 6.66 -15.63
CA THR A 25 -49.20 7.61 -16.16
C THR A 25 -50.67 7.22 -15.91
N ILE A 26 -50.95 5.96 -15.54
CA ILE A 26 -52.31 5.45 -15.28
C ILE A 26 -52.42 5.01 -13.80
N PRO A 27 -53.50 5.37 -13.06
CA PRO A 27 -53.69 4.90 -11.69
C PRO A 27 -53.81 3.37 -11.62
N PRO A 28 -53.10 2.69 -10.69
CA PRO A 28 -53.12 1.24 -10.60
C PRO A 28 -54.50 0.72 -10.18
N ASN A 29 -54.94 -0.35 -10.86
CA ASN A 29 -56.02 -1.21 -10.41
C ASN A 29 -55.64 -2.68 -10.68
N ALA A 30 -56.29 -3.62 -10.00
CA ALA A 30 -55.94 -5.04 -10.02
C ALA A 30 -56.05 -5.72 -11.41
N ILE A 31 -56.72 -5.08 -12.39
CA ILE A 31 -56.78 -5.55 -13.78
C ILE A 31 -55.53 -5.07 -14.53
N TYR A 32 -55.17 -3.79 -14.38
CA TYR A 32 -54.01 -3.16 -15.04
C TYR A 32 -52.66 -3.73 -14.53
N GLU A 33 -52.51 -3.90 -13.22
CA GLU A 33 -51.32 -4.54 -12.63
C GLU A 33 -51.11 -5.97 -13.14
N ARG A 34 -52.21 -6.72 -13.33
CA ARG A 34 -52.19 -8.09 -13.81
C ARG A 34 -51.92 -8.18 -15.32
N PHE A 35 -52.34 -7.18 -16.10
CA PHE A 35 -51.95 -7.03 -17.50
C PHE A 35 -50.43 -6.81 -17.64
N ILE A 36 -49.85 -5.87 -16.88
CA ILE A 36 -48.41 -5.59 -16.90
C ILE A 36 -47.60 -6.82 -16.48
N TYR A 37 -48.01 -7.51 -15.41
CA TYR A 37 -47.37 -8.79 -15.02
C TYR A 37 -47.40 -9.83 -16.17
N ASN A 38 -48.52 -9.98 -16.86
CA ASN A 38 -48.66 -10.95 -17.95
C ASN A 38 -47.75 -10.63 -19.13
N GLU A 39 -47.61 -9.37 -19.53
CA GLU A 39 -46.72 -8.99 -20.64
C GLU A 39 -45.24 -9.15 -20.27
N VAL A 40 -44.81 -8.67 -19.10
CA VAL A 40 -43.41 -8.83 -18.65
C VAL A 40 -43.05 -10.31 -18.50
N SER A 41 -43.95 -11.14 -17.98
CA SER A 41 -43.75 -12.59 -17.85
C SER A 41 -43.43 -13.31 -19.17
N LYS A 42 -43.97 -12.84 -20.31
CA LYS A 42 -43.66 -13.41 -21.65
C LYS A 42 -42.19 -13.22 -22.04
N PHE A 43 -41.61 -12.06 -21.76
CA PHE A 43 -40.20 -11.78 -22.05
C PHE A 43 -39.26 -12.63 -21.18
N TRP A 44 -39.52 -12.70 -19.88
CA TRP A 44 -38.74 -13.53 -18.95
C TRP A 44 -38.83 -15.03 -19.31
N SER A 45 -40.02 -15.50 -19.70
CA SER A 45 -40.22 -16.89 -20.18
C SER A 45 -39.44 -17.18 -21.47
N ARG A 46 -39.38 -16.24 -22.42
CA ARG A 46 -38.59 -16.38 -23.66
C ARG A 46 -37.08 -16.41 -23.41
N ALA A 47 -36.60 -15.67 -22.41
CA ALA A 47 -35.21 -15.70 -21.97
C ALA A 47 -34.85 -16.93 -21.11
N GLY A 48 -35.78 -17.89 -20.93
CA GLY A 48 -35.57 -19.09 -20.10
C GLY A 48 -35.59 -18.84 -18.59
N ILE A 49 -36.07 -17.67 -18.15
CA ILE A 49 -35.94 -17.23 -16.76
C ILE A 49 -37.25 -17.43 -15.97
N PRO A 50 -37.30 -18.30 -14.95
CA PRO A 50 -38.51 -18.50 -14.15
C PRO A 50 -38.86 -17.30 -13.27
N VAL A 51 -40.16 -17.03 -13.10
CA VAL A 51 -40.72 -15.84 -12.43
C VAL A 51 -41.36 -16.15 -11.06
N GLN A 52 -41.71 -15.11 -10.29
CA GLN A 52 -42.43 -15.21 -9.00
C GLN A 52 -43.96 -15.35 -9.19
N TYR A 53 -44.65 -15.78 -8.14
CA TYR A 53 -46.12 -15.76 -8.09
C TYR A 53 -46.69 -14.35 -8.28
N SER A 54 -47.70 -14.21 -9.15
CA SER A 54 -48.25 -12.91 -9.57
C SER A 54 -48.72 -12.01 -8.43
N SER A 55 -49.29 -12.59 -7.36
CA SER A 55 -49.72 -11.85 -6.16
C SER A 55 -48.59 -11.14 -5.42
N ARG A 56 -47.35 -11.63 -5.52
CA ARG A 56 -46.16 -10.96 -4.98
C ARG A 56 -45.65 -9.86 -5.91
N CYS A 57 -45.84 -10.01 -7.21
CA CYS A 57 -45.50 -9.01 -8.22
C CYS A 57 -46.46 -7.81 -8.19
N THR A 58 -47.78 -8.04 -8.12
CA THR A 58 -48.76 -6.94 -8.02
C THR A 58 -48.56 -6.12 -6.74
N ALA A 59 -48.34 -6.78 -5.60
CA ALA A 59 -48.03 -6.10 -4.33
C ALA A 59 -46.72 -5.25 -4.39
N LYS A 60 -45.71 -5.71 -5.14
CA LYS A 60 -44.49 -4.92 -5.43
C LYS A 60 -44.82 -3.66 -6.24
N LEU A 61 -45.61 -3.79 -7.32
CA LEU A 61 -45.99 -2.68 -8.20
C LEU A 61 -46.84 -1.63 -7.46
N ALA A 62 -47.84 -2.05 -6.70
CA ALA A 62 -48.70 -1.18 -5.90
C ALA A 62 -47.89 -0.33 -4.90
N LYS A 63 -46.92 -0.95 -4.19
CA LYS A 63 -46.02 -0.22 -3.28
C LYS A 63 -45.18 0.83 -4.03
N LEU A 64 -44.62 0.47 -5.20
CA LEU A 64 -43.72 1.35 -5.93
C LEU A 64 -44.45 2.57 -6.53
N TYR A 65 -45.69 2.42 -7.01
CA TYR A 65 -46.52 3.55 -7.43
C TYR A 65 -46.78 4.55 -6.29
N ASN A 66 -47.01 4.07 -5.07
CA ASN A 66 -47.20 4.94 -3.90
C ASN A 66 -45.91 5.68 -3.52
N ASN A 67 -44.77 4.97 -3.45
CA ASN A 67 -43.45 5.61 -3.25
C ASN A 67 -43.19 6.75 -4.26
N TYR A 68 -43.53 6.56 -5.54
CA TYR A 68 -43.44 7.60 -6.56
C TYR A 68 -44.35 8.81 -6.28
N ARG A 69 -45.60 8.57 -5.88
CA ARG A 69 -46.56 9.65 -5.55
C ARG A 69 -46.20 10.43 -4.30
N ASP A 70 -45.44 9.86 -3.38
CA ASP A 70 -44.98 10.56 -2.19
C ASP A 70 -43.66 11.30 -2.43
N ALA A 71 -42.79 10.81 -3.32
CA ALA A 71 -41.66 11.59 -3.86
C ALA A 71 -42.14 12.84 -4.63
N GLN A 72 -43.18 12.71 -5.47
CA GLN A 72 -43.76 13.85 -6.21
C GLN A 72 -44.31 14.99 -5.34
N LYS A 73 -44.60 14.75 -4.05
CA LYS A 73 -45.11 15.77 -3.11
C LYS A 73 -44.00 16.46 -2.30
N ASN A 74 -42.84 15.82 -2.18
CA ASN A 74 -41.77 16.20 -1.27
C ASN A 74 -40.46 16.30 -2.06
N SER A 75 -40.24 17.45 -2.73
CA SER A 75 -39.08 17.69 -3.60
C SER A 75 -37.76 17.61 -2.81
N ASN A 76 -37.19 16.41 -2.74
CA ASN A 76 -35.98 16.08 -1.98
C ASN A 76 -35.11 15.10 -2.79
N ALA A 77 -33.86 15.49 -3.04
CA ALA A 77 -32.94 14.78 -3.93
C ALA A 77 -32.61 13.34 -3.49
N GLU A 78 -32.65 13.03 -2.18
CA GLU A 78 -32.46 11.66 -1.70
C GLU A 78 -33.55 10.70 -2.22
N PHE A 79 -34.80 11.13 -2.26
CA PHE A 79 -35.91 10.31 -2.76
C PHE A 79 -35.88 10.18 -4.29
N GLU A 80 -35.39 11.18 -5.02
CA GLU A 80 -35.18 11.07 -6.47
C GLU A 80 -34.06 10.08 -6.81
N GLN A 81 -32.96 10.09 -6.04
CA GLN A 81 -31.88 9.12 -6.21
C GLN A 81 -32.30 7.69 -5.82
N GLU A 82 -33.03 7.50 -4.72
CA GLU A 82 -33.59 6.20 -4.36
C GLU A 82 -34.59 5.70 -5.42
N PHE A 83 -35.49 6.57 -5.91
CA PHE A 83 -36.44 6.21 -6.97
C PHE A 83 -35.73 5.81 -8.27
N SER A 84 -34.68 6.52 -8.67
CA SER A 84 -33.86 6.19 -9.85
C SER A 84 -33.24 4.79 -9.73
N GLU A 85 -32.65 4.48 -8.57
CA GLU A 85 -32.10 3.16 -8.28
C GLU A 85 -33.15 2.03 -8.23
N TYR A 86 -34.41 2.33 -7.92
CA TYR A 86 -35.52 1.36 -8.01
C TYR A 86 -36.08 1.22 -9.43
N LEU A 87 -36.00 2.26 -10.27
CA LEU A 87 -36.55 2.26 -11.63
C LEU A 87 -35.78 1.32 -12.58
N ASP A 88 -34.44 1.25 -12.44
CA ASP A 88 -33.60 0.25 -13.11
C ASP A 88 -33.93 -1.20 -12.68
N LYS A 89 -34.55 -1.40 -11.51
CA LYS A 89 -34.88 -2.71 -10.92
C LYS A 89 -36.39 -3.04 -11.03
N LEU A 90 -37.19 -2.18 -11.67
CA LEU A 90 -38.66 -2.17 -11.67
C LEU A 90 -39.28 -3.49 -12.16
N PHE A 91 -38.71 -4.08 -13.22
CA PHE A 91 -39.25 -5.30 -13.85
C PHE A 91 -38.50 -6.59 -13.50
N ASP A 92 -37.74 -6.59 -12.40
CA ASP A 92 -37.20 -7.83 -11.80
C ASP A 92 -38.30 -8.65 -11.10
N ILE A 93 -38.95 -9.50 -11.90
CA ILE A 93 -39.96 -10.47 -11.49
C ILE A 93 -39.40 -11.90 -11.35
N ALA A 94 -38.08 -12.09 -11.37
CA ALA A 94 -37.45 -13.41 -11.34
C ALA A 94 -37.74 -14.16 -10.03
N HIS A 95 -37.93 -15.48 -10.13
CA HIS A 95 -38.04 -16.39 -8.98
C HIS A 95 -36.88 -16.19 -7.99
N GLY A 96 -37.12 -16.34 -6.68
CA GLY A 96 -36.06 -16.15 -5.66
C GLY A 96 -34.82 -17.02 -5.95
N ASP A 97 -35.04 -18.31 -6.18
CA ASP A 97 -34.00 -19.28 -6.58
C ASP A 97 -33.68 -19.29 -8.09
N VAL A 98 -33.91 -18.20 -8.83
CA VAL A 98 -33.61 -18.13 -10.28
C VAL A 98 -32.18 -18.56 -10.60
N GLN A 99 -31.21 -18.22 -9.73
CA GLN A 99 -29.80 -18.53 -9.90
C GLN A 99 -29.49 -20.04 -9.93
N ASN A 100 -30.42 -20.88 -9.43
CA ASN A 100 -30.31 -22.34 -9.41
C ASN A 100 -31.16 -23.03 -10.50
N LYS A 101 -31.75 -22.25 -11.42
CA LYS A 101 -32.71 -22.73 -12.44
C LYS A 101 -32.36 -22.31 -13.87
N VAL A 102 -31.25 -21.58 -14.08
CA VAL A 102 -30.78 -21.08 -15.39
C VAL A 102 -29.28 -21.34 -15.55
N ASP A 103 -28.78 -21.28 -16.78
CA ASP A 103 -27.35 -21.49 -17.07
C ASP A 103 -26.44 -20.28 -16.75
N SER A 104 -25.13 -20.47 -16.93
CA SER A 104 -24.06 -19.47 -16.74
C SER A 104 -24.33 -18.13 -17.42
N ASP A 105 -24.87 -18.14 -18.63
CA ASP A 105 -24.85 -16.99 -19.53
C ASP A 105 -26.17 -16.23 -19.46
N VAL A 106 -27.28 -16.94 -19.26
CA VAL A 106 -28.54 -16.35 -18.75
C VAL A 106 -28.32 -15.72 -17.37
N LEU A 107 -27.51 -16.34 -16.50
CA LEU A 107 -27.15 -15.77 -15.19
C LEU A 107 -26.27 -14.50 -15.30
N LYS A 108 -25.35 -14.44 -16.28
CA LYS A 108 -24.58 -13.22 -16.58
C LYS A 108 -25.48 -12.08 -17.05
N PHE A 109 -26.37 -12.35 -18.00
CA PHE A 109 -27.36 -11.38 -18.48
C PHE A 109 -28.23 -10.84 -17.34
N LEU A 110 -28.77 -11.75 -16.52
CA LEU A 110 -29.62 -11.40 -15.38
C LEU A 110 -28.89 -10.55 -14.32
N ASN A 111 -27.60 -10.76 -14.09
CA ASN A 111 -26.81 -9.97 -13.14
C ASN A 111 -26.39 -8.59 -13.71
N ASP A 112 -26.21 -8.47 -15.02
CA ASP A 112 -25.97 -7.18 -15.68
C ASP A 112 -27.22 -6.28 -15.62
N GLN A 113 -28.41 -6.84 -15.82
CA GLN A 113 -29.68 -6.11 -15.67
C GLN A 113 -30.03 -5.73 -14.21
N ARG A 114 -29.27 -6.22 -13.22
CA ARG A 114 -29.49 -5.97 -11.78
C ARG A 114 -28.47 -5.02 -11.14
N THR A 115 -27.51 -4.53 -11.91
CA THR A 115 -26.44 -3.65 -11.44
C THR A 115 -26.19 -2.52 -12.45
N VAL A 116 -25.31 -1.56 -12.12
CA VAL A 116 -24.92 -0.50 -13.08
C VAL A 116 -24.34 -1.14 -14.34
N ARG A 117 -25.10 -1.10 -15.44
CA ARG A 117 -24.91 -1.93 -16.66
C ARG A 117 -23.45 -1.94 -17.11
N LYS A 118 -22.81 -3.12 -17.03
CA LYS A 118 -21.39 -3.31 -17.40
C LYS A 118 -21.24 -3.82 -18.83
N TYR A 119 -22.27 -4.49 -19.34
CA TYR A 119 -22.46 -4.70 -20.77
C TYR A 119 -23.35 -3.59 -21.35
N HIS A 120 -22.73 -2.43 -21.59
CA HIS A 120 -23.06 -1.79 -22.85
C HIS A 120 -22.82 -2.81 -23.97
N LEU A 121 -23.79 -2.93 -24.89
CA LEU A 121 -23.52 -3.50 -26.20
C LEU A 121 -22.35 -2.71 -26.79
N ARG A 122 -21.15 -3.29 -26.73
CA ARG A 122 -19.98 -2.69 -27.37
C ARG A 122 -20.22 -2.83 -28.86
N ILE A 123 -20.80 -1.78 -29.44
CA ILE A 123 -20.81 -1.53 -30.87
C ILE A 123 -19.39 -1.84 -31.34
N LEU A 124 -19.26 -2.74 -32.30
CA LEU A 124 -17.99 -3.04 -32.93
C LEU A 124 -17.59 -1.81 -33.76
N LYS A 125 -16.94 -0.86 -33.09
CA LYS A 125 -15.87 -0.07 -33.67
C LYS A 125 -14.56 -0.81 -33.33
N SER A 126 -13.73 -1.34 -34.24
CA SER A 126 -13.68 -1.25 -35.71
C SER A 126 -14.04 0.12 -36.27
N GLU A 127 -13.04 1.00 -36.20
CA GLU A 127 -12.92 2.24 -36.95
C GLU A 127 -13.60 3.49 -36.33
N ASN A 128 -12.70 4.45 -36.10
CA ASN A 128 -12.84 5.91 -36.12
C ASN A 128 -13.57 6.68 -34.99
N ASP A 129 -12.90 7.77 -34.61
CA ASP A 129 -13.39 9.07 -34.13
C ASP A 129 -13.99 9.25 -32.71
N SER A 130 -13.08 9.66 -31.81
CA SER A 130 -12.93 11.02 -31.21
C SER A 130 -13.90 11.61 -30.16
N ILE A 131 -13.39 12.62 -29.42
CA ILE A 131 -14.05 13.57 -28.47
C ILE A 131 -14.43 12.92 -27.11
N GLU A 132 -13.89 13.28 -25.93
CA GLU A 132 -13.93 14.54 -25.12
C GLU A 132 -15.31 14.88 -24.49
N SER A 133 -15.45 15.42 -23.27
CA SER A 133 -14.53 15.63 -22.12
C SER A 133 -15.30 15.98 -20.81
N VAL A 134 -14.55 16.10 -19.69
CA VAL A 134 -14.87 16.86 -18.44
C VAL A 134 -15.88 16.26 -17.42
N ASP A 135 -15.68 16.67 -16.16
CA ASP A 135 -16.27 16.25 -14.87
C ASP A 135 -16.60 17.50 -14.02
N LEU A 136 -17.60 17.43 -13.12
CA LEU A 136 -17.96 18.48 -12.15
C LEU A 136 -18.51 17.94 -10.81
N THR A 137 -17.60 17.48 -9.96
CA THR A 137 -17.36 17.95 -8.56
C THR A 137 -18.42 18.80 -7.81
N LEU A 138 -18.62 18.77 -6.48
CA LEU A 138 -18.15 17.99 -5.29
C LEU A 138 -19.05 18.36 -4.04
N PRO A 139 -18.96 17.69 -2.87
CA PRO A 139 -19.80 17.93 -1.66
C PRO A 139 -19.09 18.74 -0.54
N PRO A 140 -19.85 19.32 0.43
CA PRO A 140 -19.95 18.76 1.80
C PRO A 140 -21.40 18.90 2.40
N SER A 141 -21.77 18.61 3.66
CA SER A 141 -21.04 18.30 4.92
C SER A 141 -21.75 17.20 5.77
N SER A 142 -22.01 17.39 7.08
CA SER A 142 -22.41 16.28 7.99
C SER A 142 -22.94 16.65 9.40
N LYS A 143 -23.90 15.83 9.91
CA LYS A 143 -24.17 15.43 11.32
C LYS A 143 -24.54 16.47 12.41
N SER A 144 -25.62 16.16 13.13
CA SER A 144 -25.62 16.04 14.61
C SER A 144 -26.66 14.99 15.07
N ILE A 145 -26.62 14.56 16.35
CA ILE A 145 -27.55 13.59 16.97
C ILE A 145 -27.83 14.03 18.41
N SER A 146 -29.10 13.98 18.84
CA SER A 146 -29.50 13.86 20.24
C SER A 146 -30.94 13.32 20.37
N GLU A 147 -31.24 12.66 21.48
CA GLU A 147 -32.48 11.93 21.75
C GLU A 147 -33.50 12.77 22.56
N GLN A 148 -34.79 12.43 22.50
CA GLN A 148 -35.68 12.17 23.66
C GLN A 148 -37.18 12.10 23.27
N ILE A 149 -37.86 10.99 23.62
CA ILE A 149 -39.31 10.90 23.90
C ILE A 149 -39.50 9.93 25.07
N LEU A 150 -40.50 10.16 25.95
CA LEU A 150 -40.66 9.46 27.23
C LEU A 150 -42.16 9.22 27.57
N SER A 151 -42.49 8.12 28.27
CA SER A 151 -43.84 7.69 28.76
C SER A 151 -44.87 7.30 27.66
N SER A 152 -45.91 6.45 27.86
CA SER A 152 -46.33 5.45 28.88
C SER A 152 -47.50 4.60 28.29
N GLY A 153 -48.04 3.51 28.86
CA GLY A 153 -47.68 2.67 30.00
C GLY A 153 -48.87 1.83 30.55
N THR A 154 -48.69 0.53 30.83
CA THR A 154 -49.69 -0.48 31.33
C THR A 154 -50.88 -0.79 30.38
N THR A 155 -51.56 -1.96 30.40
CA THR A 155 -51.69 -3.04 31.41
C THR A 155 -51.84 -4.47 30.81
N SER A 156 -51.72 -5.50 31.65
CA SER A 156 -52.06 -6.95 31.48
C SER A 156 -53.34 -7.25 30.67
N THR A 157 -53.49 -8.35 29.90
CA THR A 157 -53.77 -9.73 30.43
C THR A 157 -53.68 -10.87 29.38
N SER A 158 -53.41 -12.09 29.89
CA SER A 158 -53.26 -13.40 29.22
C SER A 158 -54.42 -13.88 28.32
N TRP A 159 -54.07 -14.65 27.28
CA TRP A 159 -54.82 -15.85 26.85
C TRP A 159 -53.84 -16.99 26.53
N GLN A 160 -54.19 -18.23 26.88
CA GLN A 160 -53.36 -19.43 26.70
C GLN A 160 -53.75 -20.27 25.47
N SER A 161 -52.84 -21.17 25.10
CA SER A 161 -52.87 -22.08 23.95
C SER A 161 -54.15 -22.92 23.80
N ILE A 162 -54.50 -23.22 22.55
CA ILE A 162 -55.18 -24.47 22.17
C ILE A 162 -54.25 -25.23 21.21
N SER A 163 -54.02 -26.51 21.49
CA SER A 163 -53.21 -27.39 20.65
C SER A 163 -54.02 -27.95 19.48
N SER A 164 -53.39 -28.09 18.32
CA SER A 164 -53.85 -28.97 17.24
C SER A 164 -52.71 -29.88 16.80
N THR A 165 -52.72 -31.11 17.31
CA THR A 165 -51.71 -32.12 17.01
C THR A 165 -51.86 -32.62 15.57
N PHE A 166 -50.82 -32.44 14.75
CA PHE A 166 -50.72 -33.05 13.43
C PHE A 166 -49.49 -33.96 13.39
N GLU A 167 -49.71 -35.27 13.52
CA GLU A 167 -48.64 -36.26 13.43
C GLU A 167 -48.24 -36.48 11.97
N LEU A 168 -47.06 -35.99 11.59
CA LEU A 168 -46.42 -36.36 10.33
C LEU A 168 -45.75 -37.73 10.51
N GLN A 169 -46.23 -38.73 9.76
CA GLN A 169 -45.59 -40.05 9.71
C GLN A 169 -44.13 -39.93 9.27
N GLY A 170 -43.22 -40.18 10.21
CA GLY A 170 -41.79 -40.08 9.97
C GLY A 170 -41.29 -41.14 9.00
N ARG A 171 -40.62 -40.73 7.92
CA ARG A 171 -39.64 -41.60 7.27
C ARG A 171 -38.44 -41.68 8.20
N ASN A 172 -38.21 -42.84 8.81
CA ASN A 172 -37.00 -43.10 9.60
C ASN A 172 -35.76 -43.08 8.70
N TYR A 173 -35.17 -41.89 8.56
CA TYR A 173 -33.80 -41.73 8.11
C TYR A 173 -32.90 -41.96 9.33
N GLU A 174 -32.23 -43.11 9.40
CA GLU A 174 -31.10 -43.25 10.34
C GLU A 174 -30.01 -42.26 9.93
N PRO A 175 -29.56 -41.37 10.84
CA PRO A 175 -28.57 -40.37 10.50
C PRO A 175 -27.16 -40.98 10.48
N LYS A 176 -26.82 -41.71 9.42
CA LYS A 176 -25.44 -42.11 9.09
C LYS A 176 -24.59 -40.90 8.66
N ASN A 177 -24.41 -39.98 9.59
CA ASN A 177 -23.38 -38.95 9.59
C ASN A 177 -22.32 -39.33 10.62
N GLU A 178 -21.63 -40.44 10.39
CA GLU A 178 -20.35 -40.73 11.04
C GLU A 178 -19.40 -39.60 10.65
N ARG A 179 -19.20 -38.67 11.58
CA ARG A 179 -18.50 -37.42 11.34
C ARG A 179 -17.05 -37.62 11.75
N GLY A 180 -16.14 -37.56 10.78
CA GLY A 180 -14.69 -37.69 11.00
C GLY A 180 -14.22 -36.90 12.21
N THR A 181 -13.35 -37.52 13.00
CA THR A 181 -12.93 -37.09 14.34
C THR A 181 -11.50 -36.56 14.36
N ILE A 182 -10.70 -36.85 13.34
CA ILE A 182 -9.29 -36.46 13.26
C ILE A 182 -9.19 -35.00 12.80
N ASN A 183 -8.75 -34.12 13.71
CA ASN A 183 -8.31 -32.77 13.33
C ASN A 183 -6.87 -32.83 12.77
N ILE A 184 -6.72 -32.34 11.55
CA ILE A 184 -5.45 -32.28 10.80
C ILE A 184 -4.88 -30.87 10.71
N LEU A 185 -5.58 -29.85 11.20
CA LEU A 185 -5.16 -28.46 11.14
C LEU A 185 -4.10 -28.18 12.23
N THR A 186 -2.83 -28.15 11.82
CA THR A 186 -1.69 -27.70 12.60
C THR A 186 -1.37 -26.22 12.33
N GLU A 187 -0.48 -25.64 13.14
CA GLU A 187 0.10 -24.31 12.93
C GLU A 187 0.77 -24.21 11.54
N ASP A 188 1.64 -25.17 11.20
CA ASP A 188 2.31 -25.31 9.90
C ASP A 188 1.33 -25.33 8.73
N LEU A 189 0.27 -26.14 8.81
CA LEU A 189 -0.71 -26.30 7.74
C LEU A 189 -1.55 -25.03 7.58
N VAL A 190 -1.98 -24.40 8.68
CA VAL A 190 -2.70 -23.13 8.66
C VAL A 190 -1.83 -22.03 8.06
N ALA A 191 -0.58 -21.88 8.49
CA ALA A 191 0.34 -20.87 8.00
C ALA A 191 0.68 -21.06 6.51
N THR A 192 0.85 -22.32 6.07
CA THR A 192 1.03 -22.66 4.65
C THR A 192 -0.20 -22.28 3.82
N LEU A 193 -1.40 -22.69 4.24
CA LEU A 193 -2.66 -22.38 3.54
C LEU A 193 -2.95 -20.87 3.52
N ASP A 194 -2.60 -20.15 4.60
CA ASP A 194 -2.70 -18.69 4.67
C ASP A 194 -1.72 -18.02 3.71
N SER A 195 -0.43 -18.39 3.76
CA SER A 195 0.61 -17.85 2.87
C SER A 195 0.31 -18.08 1.38
N CYS A 196 -0.20 -19.27 1.04
CA CYS A 196 -0.66 -19.62 -0.31
C CYS A 196 -2.03 -19.01 -0.70
N ARG A 197 -2.64 -18.18 0.16
CA ARG A 197 -3.96 -17.52 -0.06
C ARG A 197 -5.13 -18.50 -0.30
N ILE A 198 -5.04 -19.72 0.21
CA ILE A 198 -6.06 -20.77 0.02
C ILE A 198 -7.16 -20.60 1.07
N SER A 199 -8.34 -20.13 0.66
CA SER A 199 -9.51 -19.96 1.55
C SER A 199 -9.91 -21.25 2.27
N TYR A 200 -10.59 -21.15 3.42
CA TYR A 200 -11.03 -22.34 4.19
C TYR A 200 -11.89 -23.32 3.36
N ARG A 201 -12.68 -22.80 2.40
CA ARG A 201 -13.48 -23.60 1.46
C ARG A 201 -12.61 -24.39 0.47
N ASN A 202 -11.55 -23.77 -0.05
CA ASN A 202 -10.62 -24.42 -0.95
C ASN A 202 -9.66 -25.35 -0.20
N SER A 203 -9.36 -25.07 1.07
CA SER A 203 -8.51 -25.91 1.92
C SER A 203 -9.12 -27.30 2.11
N VAL A 204 -10.42 -27.39 2.40
CA VAL A 204 -11.16 -28.67 2.49
C VAL A 204 -11.04 -29.46 1.18
N ARG A 205 -11.20 -28.80 0.02
CA ARG A 205 -11.08 -29.44 -1.31
C ARG A 205 -9.66 -29.98 -1.55
N VAL A 206 -8.65 -29.12 -1.43
CA VAL A 206 -7.24 -29.45 -1.67
C VAL A 206 -6.80 -30.60 -0.76
N ILE A 207 -7.12 -30.52 0.53
CA ILE A 207 -6.72 -31.54 1.50
C ILE A 207 -7.49 -32.86 1.30
N SER A 208 -8.79 -32.81 0.97
CA SER A 208 -9.54 -34.02 0.62
C SER A 208 -8.91 -34.74 -0.57
N SER A 209 -8.53 -34.02 -1.63
CA SER A 209 -7.84 -34.63 -2.79
C SER A 209 -6.46 -35.20 -2.43
N ILE A 210 -5.71 -34.52 -1.55
CA ILE A 210 -4.41 -35.01 -1.07
C ILE A 210 -4.58 -36.26 -0.19
N ALA A 211 -5.56 -36.30 0.71
CA ALA A 211 -5.84 -37.45 1.56
C ALA A 211 -6.15 -38.70 0.73
N SER A 212 -7.07 -38.59 -0.25
CA SER A 212 -7.38 -39.70 -1.16
C SER A 212 -6.17 -40.11 -2.01
N ALA A 213 -5.34 -39.17 -2.46
CA ALA A 213 -4.12 -39.47 -3.22
C ALA A 213 -3.02 -40.15 -2.37
N LEU A 214 -3.06 -40.00 -1.05
CA LEU A 214 -2.17 -40.66 -0.08
C LEU A 214 -2.78 -41.95 0.51
N GLY A 215 -3.97 -42.35 0.09
CA GLY A 215 -4.65 -43.55 0.59
C GLY A 215 -5.23 -43.42 2.00
N VAL A 216 -5.42 -42.19 2.50
CA VAL A 216 -6.08 -41.90 3.79
C VAL A 216 -7.58 -41.82 3.57
N ASP A 217 -8.39 -42.51 4.39
CA ASP A 217 -9.84 -42.34 4.31
C ASP A 217 -10.24 -40.92 4.74
N THR A 218 -10.95 -40.23 3.84
CA THR A 218 -11.52 -38.90 4.08
C THR A 218 -12.65 -38.90 5.10
N ASN A 219 -13.29 -40.04 5.37
CA ASN A 219 -14.37 -40.18 6.36
C ASN A 219 -13.88 -39.95 7.79
N ASP A 220 -12.65 -40.35 8.12
CA ASP A 220 -12.04 -40.18 9.46
C ASP A 220 -11.69 -38.72 9.79
N LEU A 221 -11.58 -37.86 8.77
CA LEU A 221 -11.03 -36.51 8.87
C LEU A 221 -12.13 -35.44 9.05
N ILE A 222 -11.86 -34.37 9.82
CA ILE A 222 -12.80 -33.24 10.00
C ILE A 222 -12.83 -32.33 8.73
N LEU A 223 -13.26 -32.87 7.59
CA LEU A 223 -13.30 -32.19 6.29
C LEU A 223 -14.59 -31.36 6.08
N ASN A 224 -14.91 -30.46 7.02
CA ASN A 224 -16.07 -29.57 6.89
C ASN A 224 -15.73 -28.08 7.00
N LYS A 225 -16.42 -27.26 6.19
CA LYS A 225 -16.19 -25.81 6.01
C LYS A 225 -16.22 -25.00 7.31
N THR A 226 -17.04 -25.41 8.29
CA THR A 226 -17.30 -24.64 9.50
C THR A 226 -16.16 -24.85 10.50
N SER A 227 -15.85 -26.10 10.82
CA SER A 227 -14.71 -26.45 11.67
C SER A 227 -13.38 -25.97 11.06
N PHE A 228 -13.22 -26.03 9.74
CA PHE A 228 -12.05 -25.45 9.06
C PHE A 228 -11.90 -23.93 9.26
N ASN A 229 -13.01 -23.20 9.34
CA ASN A 229 -12.99 -21.76 9.61
C ASN A 229 -12.72 -21.47 11.09
N GLU A 230 -13.32 -22.24 12.00
CA GLU A 230 -13.18 -22.13 13.45
C GLU A 230 -11.76 -22.48 13.93
N TYR A 231 -11.26 -23.68 13.61
CA TYR A 231 -9.90 -24.11 13.99
C TYR A 231 -8.83 -23.19 13.39
N ARG A 232 -8.97 -22.78 12.13
CA ARG A 232 -8.02 -21.83 11.51
C ARG A 232 -8.04 -20.46 12.18
N SER A 233 -9.21 -19.98 12.59
CA SER A 233 -9.32 -18.71 13.34
C SER A 233 -8.71 -18.79 14.73
N LYS A 234 -8.86 -19.95 15.39
CA LYS A 234 -8.24 -20.26 16.68
C LYS A 234 -6.72 -20.35 16.57
N ILE A 235 -6.21 -21.18 15.65
CA ILE A 235 -4.77 -21.43 15.45
C ILE A 235 -4.03 -20.14 15.06
N ARG A 236 -4.60 -19.26 14.22
CA ARG A 236 -4.01 -17.94 13.93
C ARG A 236 -3.85 -17.09 15.19
N LYS A 237 -4.88 -17.06 16.05
CA LYS A 237 -4.84 -16.32 17.30
C LYS A 237 -3.75 -16.89 18.22
N GLU A 238 -3.76 -18.20 18.44
CA GLU A 238 -2.78 -18.89 19.31
C GLU A 238 -1.34 -18.70 18.80
N ALA A 239 -1.11 -18.79 17.48
CA ALA A 239 0.20 -18.54 16.86
C ALA A 239 0.65 -17.08 17.01
N ALA A 240 -0.27 -16.10 16.89
CA ALA A 240 0.05 -14.69 17.11
C ALA A 240 0.33 -14.37 18.59
N GLU A 241 -0.42 -14.95 19.53
CA GLU A 241 -0.18 -14.82 20.98
C GLU A 241 1.15 -15.48 21.39
N LYS A 242 1.43 -16.69 20.91
CA LYS A 242 2.74 -17.38 21.02
C LYS A 242 3.88 -16.51 20.47
N THR A 243 3.71 -15.92 19.29
CA THR A 243 4.69 -15.03 18.67
C THR A 243 4.92 -13.76 19.49
N LYS A 244 3.89 -13.25 20.17
CA LYS A 244 3.99 -12.09 21.06
C LYS A 244 4.72 -12.44 22.36
N MET A 245 4.45 -13.60 22.96
CA MET A 245 5.19 -14.08 24.14
C MET A 245 6.68 -14.23 23.82
N LEU A 246 7.01 -14.97 22.74
CA LEU A 246 8.39 -15.19 22.28
C LEU A 246 9.14 -13.89 21.89
N PHE A 247 8.43 -12.79 21.67
CA PHE A 247 9.02 -11.47 21.44
C PHE A 247 9.29 -10.73 22.76
N GLY A 248 8.45 -10.90 23.78
CA GLY A 248 8.66 -10.34 25.12
C GLY A 248 9.81 -10.99 25.89
N ASP A 249 10.20 -12.22 25.52
CA ASP A 249 11.39 -12.90 26.04
C ASP A 249 12.72 -12.35 25.46
N ILE A 250 12.67 -11.40 24.50
CA ILE A 250 13.84 -10.83 23.82
C ILE A 250 14.15 -9.45 24.37
N ASP A 251 15.40 -9.21 24.80
CA ASP A 251 15.90 -7.85 24.99
C ASP A 251 16.04 -7.17 23.61
N VAL A 252 15.10 -6.28 23.32
CA VAL A 252 15.06 -5.50 22.07
C VAL A 252 15.92 -4.24 22.13
N GLY A 253 16.53 -3.89 23.27
CA GLY A 253 17.40 -2.72 23.41
C GLY A 253 16.75 -1.42 22.95
N ALA A 254 17.41 -0.73 22.00
CA ALA A 254 16.93 0.50 21.38
C ALA A 254 16.16 0.24 20.07
N VAL A 255 14.93 0.72 19.99
CA VAL A 255 13.99 0.47 18.89
C VAL A 255 13.79 1.72 18.01
N VAL A 256 13.80 1.51 16.69
CA VAL A 256 13.30 2.43 15.67
C VAL A 256 11.88 2.02 15.27
N VAL A 257 10.93 2.95 15.34
CA VAL A 257 9.53 2.73 14.90
C VAL A 257 9.35 3.24 13.47
N HIS A 258 8.77 2.40 12.62
CA HIS A 258 8.46 2.69 11.22
C HIS A 258 6.96 2.59 10.95
N TRP A 259 6.46 3.48 10.11
CA TRP A 259 5.09 3.42 9.59
C TRP A 259 4.97 4.11 8.24
N ASP A 260 3.96 3.71 7.46
CA ASP A 260 3.46 4.41 6.28
C ASP A 260 1.95 4.17 6.16
N GLY A 261 1.22 5.08 5.51
CA GLY A 261 -0.24 5.03 5.40
C GLY A 261 -0.73 4.80 3.98
N LYS A 262 -1.74 3.94 3.81
CA LYS A 262 -2.36 3.71 2.52
C LYS A 262 -3.85 3.43 2.62
N LEU A 263 -4.63 4.20 1.86
CA LEU A 263 -6.04 3.94 1.60
C LEU A 263 -6.23 2.61 0.86
N ILE A 264 -6.67 1.58 1.60
CA ILE A 264 -7.00 0.26 1.08
C ILE A 264 -8.53 0.09 1.10
N PRO A 265 -9.18 -0.31 -0.01
CA PRO A 265 -10.59 -0.65 0.00
C PRO A 265 -10.84 -1.92 0.82
N ASP A 266 -11.96 -1.98 1.53
CA ASP A 266 -12.50 -3.19 2.14
C ASP A 266 -13.72 -3.67 1.34
N ASP A 267 -13.61 -4.85 0.74
CA ASP A 267 -14.55 -5.37 -0.26
C ASP A 267 -15.94 -5.74 0.31
N LEU A 268 -16.12 -5.64 1.63
CA LEU A 268 -17.33 -6.04 2.35
C LEU A 268 -18.14 -4.84 2.83
N SER A 269 -17.46 -3.79 3.29
CA SER A 269 -18.08 -2.52 3.69
C SER A 269 -18.21 -1.51 2.54
N CYS A 270 -17.58 -1.78 1.38
CA CYS A 270 -17.42 -0.87 0.24
C CYS A 270 -16.76 0.47 0.59
N LYS A 271 -16.06 0.54 1.73
CA LYS A 271 -15.33 1.73 2.20
C LYS A 271 -13.84 1.60 1.94
N LYS A 272 -13.13 2.72 1.96
CA LYS A 272 -11.67 2.76 2.03
C LYS A 272 -11.28 3.11 3.46
N PHE A 273 -10.34 2.37 4.02
CA PHE A 273 -9.72 2.67 5.32
C PHE A 273 -8.27 3.07 5.08
N ASP A 274 -7.76 4.02 5.85
CA ASP A 274 -6.31 4.22 5.86
C ASP A 274 -5.68 3.08 6.68
N ARG A 275 -4.82 2.29 6.04
CA ARG A 275 -4.13 1.16 6.66
C ARG A 275 -2.71 1.58 6.93
N VAL A 276 -2.34 1.59 8.21
CA VAL A 276 -1.02 2.00 8.67
C VAL A 276 -0.34 0.81 9.33
N PRO A 277 0.50 0.04 8.62
CA PRO A 277 1.36 -0.93 9.26
C PRO A 277 2.34 -0.25 10.21
N ILE A 278 2.41 -0.77 11.43
CA ILE A 278 3.32 -0.31 12.48
C ILE A 278 4.41 -1.37 12.62
N ILE A 279 5.66 -1.00 12.39
CA ILE A 279 6.81 -1.92 12.39
C ILE A 279 7.87 -1.40 13.35
N VAL A 280 8.55 -2.31 14.05
CA VAL A 280 9.75 -2.00 14.83
C VAL A 280 10.98 -2.67 14.24
N ARG A 281 12.10 -1.93 14.30
CA ARG A 281 13.45 -2.38 13.97
C ARG A 281 14.35 -2.20 15.19
N SER A 282 15.11 -3.25 15.51
CA SER A 282 16.26 -3.18 16.43
C SER A 282 17.27 -4.25 16.03
N TYR A 283 18.50 -3.86 15.72
CA TYR A 283 19.54 -4.75 15.19
C TYR A 283 19.02 -5.72 14.10
N ASN A 284 18.95 -7.02 14.44
CA ASN A 284 18.52 -8.12 13.56
C ASN A 284 17.00 -8.37 13.57
N ILE A 285 16.24 -7.63 14.37
CA ILE A 285 14.80 -7.82 14.59
C ILE A 285 14.03 -6.89 13.66
N GLU A 286 13.17 -7.47 12.81
CA GLU A 286 12.10 -6.78 12.09
C GLU A 286 10.76 -7.36 12.51
N LYS A 287 9.89 -6.56 13.13
CA LYS A 287 8.59 -7.02 13.61
C LYS A 287 7.47 -6.04 13.26
N ILE A 288 6.50 -6.50 12.47
CA ILE A 288 5.21 -5.82 12.34
C ILE A 288 4.48 -6.02 13.68
N LEU A 289 4.04 -4.93 14.32
CA LEU A 289 3.26 -4.97 15.56
C LEU A 289 1.77 -5.14 15.25
N ASP A 290 1.24 -4.31 14.35
CA ASP A 290 -0.18 -4.21 14.00
C ASP A 290 -0.36 -3.54 12.61
N VAL A 291 -1.54 -3.66 12.01
CA VAL A 291 -1.94 -2.94 10.78
C VAL A 291 -3.36 -2.35 10.91
N PRO A 292 -3.59 -1.43 11.86
CA PRO A 292 -4.92 -0.88 12.16
C PRO A 292 -5.61 -0.24 10.95
N ALA A 293 -6.94 -0.30 10.95
CA ALA A 293 -7.80 0.50 10.09
C ALA A 293 -8.08 1.85 10.77
N LEU A 294 -7.50 2.92 10.25
CA LEU A 294 -7.73 4.27 10.77
C LEU A 294 -8.93 4.92 10.05
N PRO A 295 -9.72 5.75 10.77
CA PRO A 295 -10.83 6.50 10.17
C PRO A 295 -10.36 7.62 9.24
N ASP A 296 -9.18 8.18 9.48
CA ASP A 296 -8.47 9.10 8.59
C ASP A 296 -6.95 9.04 8.82
N GLY A 297 -6.18 9.69 7.94
CA GLY A 297 -4.71 9.72 7.95
C GLY A 297 -4.10 10.96 8.61
N LYS A 298 -4.74 11.55 9.64
CA LYS A 298 -4.13 12.64 10.44
C LYS A 298 -3.04 12.11 11.37
N GLY A 299 -2.06 12.98 11.66
CA GLY A 299 -0.94 12.64 12.53
C GLY A 299 -1.36 12.18 13.93
N LEU A 300 -2.37 12.82 14.55
CA LEU A 300 -2.87 12.43 15.87
C LEU A 300 -3.38 10.97 15.87
N THR A 301 -4.28 10.62 14.94
CA THR A 301 -4.88 9.28 14.86
C THR A 301 -3.87 8.21 14.45
N GLN A 302 -2.84 8.58 13.68
CA GLN A 302 -1.68 7.72 13.43
C GLN A 302 -0.86 7.50 14.72
N ALA A 303 -0.58 8.55 15.50
CA ALA A 303 0.16 8.46 16.76
C ALA A 303 -0.59 7.65 17.83
N GLU A 304 -1.90 7.86 18.01
CA GLU A 304 -2.76 7.10 18.92
C GLU A 304 -2.66 5.59 18.63
N ALA A 305 -2.71 5.22 17.35
CA ALA A 305 -2.60 3.84 16.91
C ALA A 305 -1.19 3.25 17.10
N ILE A 306 -0.13 4.01 16.78
CA ILE A 306 1.27 3.62 17.01
C ILE A 306 1.51 3.40 18.51
N PHE A 307 1.10 4.34 19.36
CA PHE A 307 1.22 4.25 20.81
C PHE A 307 0.45 3.06 21.38
N THR A 308 -0.79 2.83 20.93
CA THR A 308 -1.60 1.66 21.32
C THR A 308 -0.90 0.35 20.97
N ALA A 309 -0.29 0.24 19.78
CA ALA A 309 0.48 -0.93 19.40
C ALA A 309 1.75 -1.11 20.27
N LEU A 310 2.50 -0.04 20.52
CA LEU A 310 3.69 -0.08 21.39
C LEU A 310 3.37 -0.49 22.83
N GLN A 311 2.28 0.05 23.41
CA GLN A 311 1.75 -0.36 24.71
C GLN A 311 1.33 -1.83 24.70
N HIS A 312 0.57 -2.27 23.67
CA HIS A 312 0.17 -3.66 23.56
C HIS A 312 1.37 -4.62 23.51
N TRP A 313 2.47 -4.25 22.86
CA TRP A 313 3.68 -5.07 22.76
C TRP A 313 4.70 -4.84 23.90
N GLY A 314 4.43 -3.91 24.83
CA GLY A 314 5.24 -3.70 26.04
C GLY A 314 6.58 -3.00 25.84
N ILE A 315 6.78 -2.31 24.71
CA ILE A 315 8.09 -1.78 24.27
C ILE A 315 8.15 -0.24 24.16
N THR A 316 7.26 0.47 24.86
CA THR A 316 7.21 1.95 24.84
C THR A 316 8.54 2.59 25.28
N GLU A 317 9.18 2.04 26.31
CA GLU A 317 10.45 2.56 26.86
C GLU A 317 11.65 2.29 25.94
N ASN A 318 11.56 1.26 25.09
CA ASN A 318 12.59 0.88 24.12
C ASN A 318 12.62 1.81 22.90
N VAL A 319 11.54 2.55 22.60
CA VAL A 319 11.49 3.43 21.41
C VAL A 319 12.44 4.61 21.60
N LYS A 320 13.47 4.68 20.74
CA LYS A 320 14.49 5.74 20.77
C LYS A 320 14.47 6.64 19.53
N ALA A 321 13.96 6.14 18.41
CA ALA A 321 13.91 6.85 17.14
C ALA A 321 12.68 6.48 16.29
N ILE A 322 12.40 7.31 15.29
CA ILE A 322 11.29 7.13 14.33
C ILE A 322 11.79 7.28 12.89
N CYS A 323 11.30 6.45 11.97
CA CYS A 323 11.62 6.55 10.55
C CYS A 323 10.38 6.36 9.68
N CYS A 324 9.99 7.41 8.97
CA CYS A 324 8.78 7.48 8.16
C CYS A 324 8.91 8.52 7.03
N ASP A 325 7.99 8.49 6.08
CA ASP A 325 7.94 9.41 4.94
C ASP A 325 7.70 10.86 5.39
N THR A 326 8.30 11.85 4.71
CA THR A 326 8.33 13.25 5.18
C THR A 326 7.05 14.05 4.90
N THR A 327 5.90 13.39 5.02
CA THR A 327 4.58 13.99 4.85
C THR A 327 4.23 14.90 6.04
N ALA A 328 3.28 15.82 5.83
CA ALA A 328 2.77 16.67 6.90
C ALA A 328 2.00 15.89 7.99
N SER A 329 1.41 14.74 7.67
CA SER A 329 0.78 13.85 8.65
C SER A 329 1.80 13.18 9.56
N ASN A 330 2.97 12.80 9.02
CA ASN A 330 4.00 12.10 9.78
C ASN A 330 4.89 13.07 10.58
N LEU A 331 5.50 14.04 9.87
CA LEU A 331 6.61 14.86 10.38
C LEU A 331 6.32 16.38 10.36
N GLY A 332 5.04 16.76 10.21
CA GLY A 332 4.60 18.16 10.28
C GLY A 332 4.91 18.81 11.64
N CYS A 333 5.40 20.06 11.62
CA CYS A 333 5.97 20.76 12.79
C CYS A 333 4.98 21.18 13.91
N ARG A 334 3.73 20.74 13.86
CA ARG A 334 2.69 21.01 14.89
C ARG A 334 1.78 19.81 15.15
N ASN A 335 1.27 19.23 14.06
CA ASN A 335 0.24 18.16 14.10
C ASN A 335 0.73 16.85 13.46
N GLY A 336 2.05 16.64 13.37
CA GLY A 336 2.64 15.40 12.86
C GLY A 336 2.55 14.28 13.88
N ALA A 337 2.37 13.04 13.42
CA ALA A 337 2.32 11.84 14.25
C ALA A 337 3.53 11.71 15.17
N ALA A 338 4.72 12.10 14.71
CA ALA A 338 5.92 12.16 15.53
C ALA A 338 5.74 12.99 16.82
N ILE A 339 5.21 14.21 16.71
CA ILE A 339 5.06 15.14 17.85
C ILE A 339 4.04 14.58 18.85
N HIS A 340 2.93 14.03 18.37
CA HIS A 340 1.93 13.42 19.23
C HIS A 340 2.43 12.12 19.89
N LEU A 341 3.25 11.33 19.19
CA LEU A 341 3.85 10.11 19.73
C LEU A 341 4.87 10.42 20.84
N GLU A 342 5.68 11.48 20.68
CA GLU A 342 6.58 11.98 21.74
C GLU A 342 5.81 12.46 22.97
N GLN A 343 4.68 13.17 22.76
CA GLN A 343 3.78 13.61 23.84
C GLN A 343 3.17 12.42 24.61
N MET A 344 2.82 11.33 23.91
CA MET A 344 2.25 10.11 24.51
C MET A 344 3.29 9.26 25.23
N LEU A 345 4.49 9.12 24.67
CA LEU A 345 5.62 8.39 25.27
C LEU A 345 6.33 9.18 26.38
N GLN A 346 6.06 10.49 26.50
CA GLN A 346 6.75 11.41 27.42
C GLN A 346 8.28 11.39 27.27
N THR A 347 8.76 11.14 26.04
CA THR A 347 10.18 10.99 25.73
C THR A 347 10.52 11.67 24.41
N GLU A 348 11.73 12.19 24.34
CA GLU A 348 12.28 12.79 23.13
C GLU A 348 12.83 11.69 22.20
N LEU A 349 12.54 11.77 20.90
CA LEU A 349 12.90 10.77 19.90
C LEU A 349 13.79 11.37 18.82
N LEU A 350 14.75 10.57 18.31
CA LEU A 350 15.54 10.94 17.13
C LEU A 350 14.69 10.78 15.86
N TYR A 351 14.62 11.84 15.05
CA TYR A 351 13.87 11.86 13.81
C TYR A 351 14.77 11.38 12.67
N LEU A 352 14.50 10.20 12.12
CA LEU A 352 15.21 9.59 10.98
C LEU A 352 14.31 9.61 9.73
N PRO A 353 13.98 10.78 9.15
CA PRO A 353 13.10 10.87 7.98
C PRO A 353 13.59 9.99 6.83
N CYS A 354 12.64 9.31 6.17
CA CYS A 354 12.91 8.38 5.06
C CYS A 354 13.79 9.03 3.99
N ARG A 355 15.05 8.58 3.86
CA ARG A 355 16.03 9.21 2.96
C ARG A 355 15.69 9.04 1.47
N HIS A 356 15.01 7.95 1.10
CA HIS A 356 14.42 7.81 -0.23
C HIS A 356 13.32 8.87 -0.50
N HIS A 357 12.56 9.29 0.51
CA HIS A 357 11.56 10.36 0.37
C HIS A 357 12.22 11.76 0.31
N ILE A 358 13.31 11.97 1.06
CA ILE A 358 14.11 13.21 1.00
C ILE A 358 14.71 13.43 -0.40
N TYR A 359 15.09 12.35 -1.08
CA TYR A 359 15.55 12.38 -2.47
C TYR A 359 14.44 12.23 -3.53
N GLU A 360 13.14 12.31 -3.16
CA GLU A 360 12.04 12.27 -4.12
C GLU A 360 11.79 13.65 -4.79
N LEU A 361 12.29 13.80 -6.01
CA LEU A 361 12.10 14.99 -6.85
C LEU A 361 10.84 14.88 -7.73
N VAL A 362 10.22 16.02 -8.06
CA VAL A 362 8.94 16.04 -8.79
C VAL A 362 9.14 16.53 -10.22
N LEU A 363 8.94 15.65 -11.19
CA LEU A 363 8.62 15.97 -12.59
C LEU A 363 7.34 15.24 -13.03
N GLY A 364 6.82 15.60 -14.20
CA GLY A 364 5.72 14.91 -14.89
C GLY A 364 5.99 14.87 -16.40
N PHE A 365 5.72 13.73 -17.04
CA PHE A 365 5.97 13.49 -18.46
C PHE A 365 5.02 12.39 -18.95
N LYS A 366 4.39 12.49 -20.13
CA LYS A 366 3.35 11.53 -20.55
C LYS A 366 3.87 10.58 -21.64
N GLU A 367 3.44 9.32 -21.57
CA GLU A 367 3.92 8.23 -22.45
C GLU A 367 3.25 8.18 -23.82
N THR A 368 3.97 7.61 -24.80
CA THR A 368 3.55 6.32 -25.40
C THR A 368 4.75 5.36 -25.43
N TRP A 369 4.55 4.07 -25.14
CA TRP A 369 5.64 3.08 -25.01
C TRP A 369 5.38 1.72 -25.69
N SER A 370 4.14 1.42 -26.09
CA SER A 370 3.73 0.07 -26.51
C SER A 370 4.26 -0.42 -27.87
N THR A 371 5.14 0.34 -28.53
CA THR A 371 5.62 0.12 -29.91
C THR A 371 7.15 0.04 -30.04
N VAL A 372 7.90 0.12 -28.93
CA VAL A 372 9.38 0.24 -28.95
C VAL A 372 10.07 -1.10 -29.25
N ASP A 373 10.87 -1.13 -30.32
CA ASP A 373 11.78 -2.23 -30.64
C ASP A 373 12.99 -2.21 -29.69
N GLN A 374 12.99 -3.11 -28.71
CA GLN A 374 14.00 -3.17 -27.66
C GLN A 374 15.43 -3.48 -28.17
N THR A 375 15.60 -3.89 -29.43
CA THR A 375 16.91 -4.22 -30.00
C THR A 375 17.70 -3.02 -30.53
N LYS A 376 17.03 -1.87 -30.77
CA LYS A 376 17.60 -0.70 -31.47
C LYS A 376 17.94 0.46 -30.52
N TYR A 377 18.52 0.15 -29.36
CA TYR A 377 18.89 1.16 -28.36
C TYR A 377 20.25 1.83 -28.64
N LYS A 378 20.47 3.04 -28.10
CA LYS A 378 21.76 3.76 -28.14
C LYS A 378 22.14 4.35 -26.79
N ASN A 379 23.41 4.17 -26.43
CA ASN A 379 24.12 4.94 -25.39
C ASN A 379 23.72 6.43 -25.44
N GLY A 380 23.39 7.02 -24.29
CA GLY A 380 22.87 8.40 -24.19
C GLY A 380 23.90 9.49 -24.44
N LEU A 381 25.19 9.17 -24.28
CA LEU A 381 26.32 10.05 -24.60
C LEU A 381 26.66 10.05 -26.11
N VAL A 382 26.31 8.99 -26.85
CA VAL A 382 26.65 8.86 -28.28
C VAL A 382 25.88 9.87 -29.14
N GLY A 383 26.62 10.64 -29.94
CA GLY A 383 26.11 11.70 -30.82
C GLY A 383 25.91 13.05 -30.12
N ASN A 384 26.03 13.10 -28.79
CA ASN A 384 25.64 14.25 -27.98
C ASN A 384 26.84 15.09 -27.49
N LYS A 385 26.63 16.40 -27.32
CA LYS A 385 27.67 17.34 -26.83
C LYS A 385 27.79 17.28 -25.31
N ILE A 386 28.47 16.26 -24.80
CA ILE A 386 28.71 16.07 -23.36
C ILE A 386 29.46 17.29 -22.77
N PRO A 387 29.02 17.86 -21.63
CA PRO A 387 29.80 18.85 -20.90
C PRO A 387 31.17 18.29 -20.49
N ARG A 388 32.28 18.98 -20.81
CA ARG A 388 33.66 18.51 -20.53
C ARG A 388 33.89 18.10 -19.07
N LYS A 389 33.20 18.75 -18.12
CA LYS A 389 33.23 18.44 -16.67
C LYS A 389 32.67 17.07 -16.29
N LEU A 390 31.87 16.45 -17.16
CA LEU A 390 31.26 15.13 -16.96
C LEU A 390 32.00 14.01 -17.70
N MET A 391 32.72 14.32 -18.79
CA MET A 391 33.48 13.32 -19.56
C MET A 391 34.51 12.60 -18.68
N GLY A 392 35.23 13.32 -17.82
CA GLY A 392 36.18 12.75 -16.85
C GLY A 392 35.53 12.02 -15.66
N LYS A 393 34.20 11.92 -15.58
CA LYS A 393 33.47 11.25 -14.51
C LYS A 393 32.82 9.93 -14.92
N VAL A 394 32.88 9.54 -16.20
CA VAL A 394 32.23 8.32 -16.71
C VAL A 394 32.70 7.08 -15.96
N GLU A 395 34.02 6.93 -15.81
CA GLU A 395 34.66 5.82 -15.09
C GLU A 395 34.37 5.87 -13.58
N GLU A 396 34.55 7.03 -12.93
CA GLU A 396 34.21 7.25 -11.50
C GLU A 396 32.76 6.85 -11.18
N THR A 397 31.83 7.16 -12.09
CA THR A 397 30.39 6.89 -11.93
C THR A 397 30.09 5.42 -12.19
N ASN A 398 30.70 4.81 -13.22
CA ASN A 398 30.53 3.39 -13.51
C ASN A 398 31.05 2.51 -12.37
N ASN A 399 32.22 2.81 -11.81
CA ASN A 399 32.82 2.02 -10.73
C ASN A 399 31.93 2.05 -9.47
N LYS A 400 31.22 3.16 -9.21
CA LYS A 400 30.20 3.22 -8.16
C LYS A 400 28.96 2.38 -8.48
N ILE A 401 28.49 2.43 -9.72
CA ILE A 401 27.36 1.61 -10.20
C ILE A 401 27.68 0.10 -10.10
N GLU A 402 28.89 -0.32 -10.47
CA GLU A 402 29.35 -1.70 -10.34
C GLU A 402 29.47 -2.13 -8.87
N ASN A 403 29.99 -1.27 -8.00
CA ASN A 403 29.98 -1.52 -6.55
C ASN A 403 28.56 -1.72 -6.02
N PHE A 404 27.59 -0.88 -6.41
CA PHE A 404 26.18 -1.04 -6.00
C PHE A 404 25.56 -2.34 -6.56
N LEU A 405 25.82 -2.68 -7.83
CA LEU A 405 25.37 -3.93 -8.47
C LEU A 405 25.99 -5.19 -7.82
N GLY A 406 27.15 -5.05 -7.16
CA GLY A 406 27.76 -6.09 -6.33
C GLY A 406 27.10 -6.30 -4.96
N THR A 407 26.13 -5.46 -4.57
CA THR A 407 25.42 -5.58 -3.29
C THR A 407 24.04 -6.24 -3.41
N THR A 408 23.50 -6.71 -2.28
CA THR A 408 22.12 -7.22 -2.19
C THR A 408 21.12 -6.06 -2.25
N LEU A 409 20.67 -5.72 -3.46
CA LEU A 409 19.64 -4.69 -3.68
C LEU A 409 18.27 -5.18 -3.14
N PRO A 410 17.48 -4.30 -2.48
CA PRO A 410 16.22 -4.71 -1.85
C PRO A 410 15.04 -4.89 -2.82
N ARG A 411 15.20 -4.46 -4.08
CA ARG A 411 14.13 -4.37 -5.09
C ARG A 411 14.70 -4.61 -6.50
N ASP A 412 13.90 -5.19 -7.40
CA ASP A 412 14.32 -5.43 -8.79
C ASP A 412 14.43 -4.13 -9.62
N ASP A 413 13.59 -3.13 -9.33
CA ASP A 413 13.60 -1.83 -10.04
C ASP A 413 14.86 -1.00 -9.74
N TYR A 414 15.51 -1.24 -8.61
CA TYR A 414 16.82 -0.67 -8.26
C TYR A 414 17.93 -1.23 -9.17
N LYS A 415 17.85 -2.53 -9.48
CA LYS A 415 18.80 -3.17 -10.39
C LYS A 415 18.63 -2.67 -11.82
N GLU A 416 17.39 -2.62 -12.33
CA GLU A 416 17.11 -2.06 -13.66
C GLU A 416 17.61 -0.61 -13.76
N PHE A 417 17.44 0.20 -12.71
CA PHE A 417 17.90 1.59 -12.70
C PHE A 417 19.42 1.71 -12.88
N LEU A 418 20.20 0.87 -12.18
CA LEU A 418 21.66 0.82 -12.30
C LEU A 418 22.11 0.30 -13.67
N GLU A 419 21.50 -0.78 -14.18
CA GLU A 419 21.80 -1.32 -15.52
C GLU A 419 21.49 -0.29 -16.63
N LEU A 420 20.39 0.47 -16.51
CA LEU A 420 20.08 1.60 -17.40
C LEU A 420 21.12 2.72 -17.35
N CYS A 421 21.74 2.96 -16.19
CA CYS A 421 22.84 3.92 -16.08
C CYS A 421 24.10 3.42 -16.82
N GLN A 422 24.43 2.13 -16.73
CA GLN A 422 25.54 1.55 -17.52
C GLN A 422 25.26 1.58 -19.03
N ILE A 423 24.00 1.35 -19.46
CA ILE A 423 23.58 1.51 -20.86
C ILE A 423 23.70 2.98 -21.31
N PHE A 424 23.29 3.93 -20.46
CA PHE A 424 23.39 5.35 -20.74
C PHE A 424 24.84 5.83 -20.89
N LEU A 425 25.76 5.34 -20.04
CA LEU A 425 27.20 5.62 -20.13
C LEU A 425 27.87 4.84 -21.30
N GLY A 426 27.36 3.65 -21.62
CA GLY A 426 27.91 2.73 -22.62
C GLY A 426 28.98 1.78 -22.11
N THR A 427 28.97 1.45 -20.82
CA THR A 427 29.97 0.60 -20.16
C THR A 427 29.59 -0.89 -20.13
N ILE A 428 28.36 -1.24 -20.53
CA ILE A 428 27.83 -2.61 -20.51
C ILE A 428 28.10 -3.40 -21.81
N ASP A 429 28.32 -4.71 -21.71
CA ASP A 429 28.30 -5.63 -22.86
C ASP A 429 26.87 -5.73 -23.41
N THR A 430 26.69 -5.37 -24.68
CA THR A 430 25.38 -5.27 -25.34
C THR A 430 24.61 -6.58 -25.41
N LYS A 431 25.27 -7.72 -25.17
CA LYS A 431 24.69 -9.07 -25.24
C LYS A 431 23.86 -9.52 -24.03
N LYS A 432 23.76 -8.71 -22.95
CA LYS A 432 23.09 -9.11 -21.69
C LYS A 432 21.93 -8.22 -21.24
N VAL A 433 21.53 -7.24 -22.04
CA VAL A 433 20.50 -6.26 -21.65
C VAL A 433 19.08 -6.83 -21.81
N TYR A 434 18.29 -6.79 -20.74
CA TYR A 434 16.84 -7.05 -20.74
C TYR A 434 16.11 -5.81 -20.20
N PHE A 435 15.14 -5.28 -20.94
CA PHE A 435 14.36 -4.12 -20.51
C PHE A 435 13.01 -4.56 -19.93
N HIS A 436 12.71 -4.20 -18.68
CA HIS A 436 11.38 -4.45 -18.13
C HIS A 436 10.36 -3.48 -18.73
N LYS A 437 9.12 -3.93 -18.88
CA LYS A 437 8.00 -3.05 -19.26
C LYS A 437 7.83 -1.97 -18.16
N PRO A 438 7.85 -0.68 -18.49
CA PRO A 438 7.59 0.38 -17.52
C PRO A 438 6.23 0.23 -16.83
N GLY A 439 6.21 0.52 -15.52
CA GLY A 439 4.99 0.55 -14.70
C GLY A 439 4.33 1.92 -14.79
N ALA A 440 2.99 1.95 -14.88
CA ALA A 440 2.18 3.11 -15.27
C ALA A 440 2.65 4.47 -14.70
N PHE A 441 2.87 5.45 -15.58
CA PHE A 441 3.40 6.76 -15.21
C PHE A 441 2.49 7.57 -14.26
N HIS A 442 1.18 7.36 -14.31
CA HIS A 442 0.22 8.12 -13.50
C HIS A 442 0.49 7.93 -11.99
N HIS A 443 0.88 9.02 -11.32
CA HIS A 443 1.35 9.05 -9.92
C HIS A 443 2.66 8.29 -9.64
N ALA A 444 3.50 8.05 -10.66
CA ALA A 444 4.81 7.44 -10.48
C ALA A 444 5.75 8.27 -9.58
N ARG A 445 6.56 7.58 -8.78
CA ARG A 445 7.60 8.17 -7.92
C ARG A 445 8.83 8.65 -8.70
N TRP A 446 9.69 9.46 -8.08
CA TRP A 446 10.86 10.04 -8.74
C TRP A 446 11.79 9.02 -9.41
N MET A 447 12.19 7.96 -8.70
CA MET A 447 13.05 6.93 -9.25
C MET A 447 12.42 6.24 -10.47
N SER A 448 11.11 5.96 -10.44
CA SER A 448 10.38 5.43 -11.60
C SER A 448 10.42 6.40 -12.78
N LYS A 449 10.33 7.71 -12.53
CA LYS A 449 10.47 8.76 -13.55
C LYS A 449 11.89 8.85 -14.09
N ALA A 450 12.92 8.65 -13.27
CA ALA A 450 14.31 8.57 -13.71
C ALA A 450 14.57 7.34 -14.61
N ILE A 451 14.04 6.18 -14.24
CA ILE A 451 14.02 4.96 -15.08
C ILE A 451 13.31 5.24 -16.42
N TYR A 452 12.16 5.91 -16.41
CA TYR A 452 11.46 6.36 -17.62
C TYR A 452 12.31 7.29 -18.48
N SER A 453 12.93 8.33 -17.89
CA SER A 453 13.76 9.28 -18.62
C SER A 453 14.95 8.60 -19.30
N LEU A 454 15.65 7.71 -18.58
CA LEU A 454 16.74 6.93 -19.15
C LEU A 454 16.26 6.06 -20.31
N LYS A 455 15.15 5.31 -20.14
CA LYS A 455 14.57 4.49 -21.21
C LYS A 455 14.23 5.32 -22.45
N ILE A 456 13.50 6.42 -22.30
CA ILE A 456 13.13 7.30 -23.44
C ILE A 456 14.40 7.87 -24.11
N CYS A 457 15.43 8.26 -23.34
CA CYS A 457 16.69 8.77 -23.88
C CYS A 457 17.47 7.70 -24.66
N ILE A 458 17.51 6.47 -24.14
CA ILE A 458 18.20 5.32 -24.74
C ILE A 458 17.50 4.85 -26.03
N PHE A 459 16.17 5.05 -26.15
CA PHE A 459 15.37 4.71 -27.34
C PHE A 459 14.97 5.91 -28.23
N ARG A 460 15.61 7.08 -28.05
CA ARG A 460 15.35 8.37 -28.73
C ARG A 460 15.39 8.37 -30.27
N ASP A 461 15.92 7.31 -30.88
CA ASP A 461 16.04 7.11 -32.33
C ASP A 461 14.87 6.28 -32.93
N ILE A 462 14.08 5.61 -32.08
CA ILE A 462 12.88 4.84 -32.46
C ILE A 462 11.61 5.64 -32.13
N LEU A 463 11.67 6.45 -31.08
CA LEU A 463 10.59 7.30 -30.61
C LEU A 463 10.56 8.59 -31.43
N ASP A 464 9.39 8.94 -31.96
CA ASP A 464 9.16 10.22 -32.64
C ASP A 464 9.12 11.35 -31.60
N ILE A 465 10.28 11.97 -31.40
CA ILE A 465 10.53 13.01 -30.39
C ILE A 465 11.26 14.16 -31.08
N ASP A 466 10.84 15.40 -30.83
CA ASP A 466 11.52 16.59 -31.34
C ASP A 466 12.90 16.81 -30.69
N ASP A 467 13.77 17.58 -31.34
CA ASP A 467 15.15 17.74 -30.88
C ASP A 467 15.30 18.61 -29.62
N GLU A 468 14.31 19.45 -29.28
CA GLU A 468 14.29 20.19 -28.01
C GLU A 468 13.96 19.24 -26.85
N THR A 469 12.93 18.40 -27.00
CA THR A 469 12.60 17.36 -26.03
C THR A 469 13.75 16.35 -25.88
N LYS A 470 14.40 15.91 -26.96
CA LYS A 470 15.59 15.04 -26.88
C LYS A 470 16.72 15.70 -26.07
N LYS A 471 16.95 17.01 -26.26
CA LYS A 471 17.95 17.77 -25.49
C LYS A 471 17.56 17.88 -24.01
N ASN A 472 16.36 18.35 -23.71
CA ASN A 472 15.89 18.55 -22.33
C ASN A 472 15.88 17.22 -21.55
N LEU A 473 15.55 16.12 -22.23
CA LEU A 473 15.64 14.76 -21.71
C LEU A 473 17.08 14.31 -21.43
N LEU A 474 18.03 14.64 -22.32
CA LEU A 474 19.46 14.40 -22.09
C LEU A 474 19.98 15.17 -20.88
N ASP A 475 19.65 16.46 -20.76
CA ASP A 475 20.09 17.32 -19.65
C ASP A 475 19.60 16.76 -18.29
N ILE A 476 18.36 16.24 -18.25
CA ILE A 476 17.81 15.47 -17.11
C ILE A 476 18.57 14.16 -16.88
N CYS A 477 18.86 13.37 -17.91
CA CYS A 477 19.58 12.10 -17.76
C CYS A 477 21.04 12.28 -17.30
N LEU A 478 21.71 13.35 -17.74
CA LEU A 478 23.03 13.74 -17.24
C LEU A 478 22.99 14.04 -15.73
N PHE A 479 21.97 14.77 -15.26
CA PHE A 479 21.78 15.00 -13.83
C PHE A 479 21.49 13.69 -13.06
N ILE A 480 20.61 12.84 -13.60
CA ILE A 480 20.26 11.54 -13.01
C ILE A 480 21.52 10.71 -12.76
N VAL A 481 22.33 10.48 -13.79
CA VAL A 481 23.46 9.54 -13.73
C VAL A 481 24.65 10.13 -12.96
N PHE A 482 25.02 11.39 -13.21
CA PHE A 482 26.25 11.97 -12.64
C PHE A 482 26.08 12.65 -11.28
N ILE A 483 24.85 12.97 -10.84
CA ILE A 483 24.59 13.69 -9.57
C ILE A 483 23.60 12.96 -8.66
N TYR A 484 22.51 12.37 -9.17
CA TYR A 484 21.47 11.79 -8.31
C TYR A 484 21.75 10.33 -7.93
N VAL A 485 22.11 9.47 -8.87
CA VAL A 485 22.30 8.02 -8.66
C VAL A 485 23.30 7.70 -7.54
N PRO A 486 24.51 8.28 -7.46
CA PRO A 486 25.45 7.95 -6.38
C PRO A 486 24.88 8.18 -4.98
N PHE A 487 24.11 9.25 -4.82
CA PHE A 487 23.54 9.63 -3.52
C PHE A 487 22.28 8.83 -3.19
N TRP A 488 21.48 8.45 -4.19
CA TRP A 488 20.30 7.59 -4.00
C TRP A 488 20.68 6.22 -3.44
N PHE A 489 21.71 5.56 -3.98
CA PHE A 489 22.08 4.19 -3.57
C PHE A 489 22.87 4.13 -2.25
N GLU A 490 23.59 5.19 -1.91
CA GLU A 490 24.18 5.38 -0.58
C GLU A 490 23.15 5.82 0.49
N ALA A 491 21.95 6.27 0.10
CA ALA A 491 20.93 6.84 1.01
C ALA A 491 20.48 5.95 2.19
N PRO A 492 20.50 4.60 2.13
CA PRO A 492 20.21 3.75 3.28
C PRO A 492 21.29 3.72 4.39
N LEU A 493 22.48 4.31 4.15
CA LEU A 493 23.64 4.16 5.03
C LEU A 493 23.69 5.21 6.15
N ALA A 494 23.17 4.86 7.33
CA ALA A 494 22.98 5.80 8.44
C ALA A 494 24.22 6.60 8.86
N ALA A 495 25.41 5.98 8.89
CA ALA A 495 26.66 6.68 9.22
C ALA A 495 26.98 7.82 8.25
N LEU A 496 26.80 7.58 6.94
CA LEU A 496 27.11 8.55 5.88
C LEU A 496 26.07 9.67 5.83
N ALA A 497 24.82 9.38 6.20
CA ALA A 497 23.64 10.19 5.92
C ALA A 497 23.80 11.71 6.10
N PRO A 498 24.34 12.26 7.22
CA PRO A 498 24.38 13.71 7.43
C PRO A 498 25.44 14.39 6.54
N ASN A 499 26.65 13.81 6.49
CA ASN A 499 27.73 14.26 5.60
C ASN A 499 27.33 14.12 4.11
N GLN A 500 26.62 13.05 3.78
CA GLN A 500 26.15 12.77 2.43
C GLN A 500 25.18 13.84 1.92
N ASP A 501 24.24 14.30 2.75
CA ASP A 501 23.29 15.36 2.36
C ASP A 501 23.96 16.73 2.20
N LEU A 502 24.96 17.06 3.03
CA LEU A 502 25.82 18.22 2.82
C LEU A 502 26.63 18.10 1.52
N ARG A 503 27.13 16.90 1.20
CA ARG A 503 27.82 16.60 -0.07
C ARG A 503 26.87 16.69 -1.27
N PHE A 504 25.60 16.30 -1.14
CA PHE A 504 24.59 16.45 -2.20
C PHE A 504 24.27 17.91 -2.46
N LEU A 505 24.04 18.70 -1.40
CA LEU A 505 23.83 20.15 -1.49
C LEU A 505 25.01 20.84 -2.20
N LYS A 506 26.26 20.45 -1.85
CA LYS A 506 27.49 20.91 -2.53
C LYS A 506 27.54 20.48 -4.00
N ALA A 507 27.25 19.22 -4.32
CA ALA A 507 27.29 18.69 -5.68
C ALA A 507 26.25 19.36 -6.61
N VAL A 508 25.00 19.48 -6.15
CA VAL A 508 23.93 20.16 -6.90
C VAL A 508 24.25 21.65 -7.09
N TYR A 509 24.77 22.34 -6.08
CA TYR A 509 25.18 23.74 -6.21
C TYR A 509 26.35 23.94 -7.19
N GLN A 510 27.28 22.98 -7.30
CA GLN A 510 28.32 23.00 -8.34
C GLN A 510 27.77 22.68 -9.74
N TYR A 511 26.73 21.85 -9.83
CA TYR A 511 26.07 21.47 -11.08
C TYR A 511 25.43 22.66 -11.81
N LYS A 512 25.17 23.80 -11.13
CA LYS A 512 24.74 25.06 -11.78
C LYS A 512 25.67 25.58 -12.87
N THR A 513 26.91 25.09 -12.90
CA THR A 513 27.92 25.39 -13.93
C THR A 513 27.87 24.46 -15.14
N ILE A 514 26.88 23.57 -15.19
CA ILE A 514 26.51 22.68 -16.29
C ILE A 514 25.06 22.99 -16.66
N ASP A 515 24.13 22.81 -15.71
CA ASP A 515 22.72 23.22 -15.83
C ASP A 515 22.30 24.03 -14.59
N LYS A 516 21.99 25.31 -14.82
CA LYS A 516 21.51 26.23 -13.77
C LYS A 516 20.07 25.94 -13.36
N GLN A 517 19.18 25.60 -14.29
CA GLN A 517 17.75 25.42 -14.03
C GLN A 517 17.49 24.16 -13.21
N ILE A 518 18.11 23.03 -13.58
CA ILE A 518 18.02 21.79 -12.80
C ILE A 518 18.63 21.99 -11.41
N SER A 519 19.79 22.65 -11.32
CA SER A 519 20.43 22.95 -10.03
C SER A 519 19.52 23.79 -9.12
N GLU A 520 18.97 24.91 -9.62
CA GLU A 520 18.11 25.79 -8.82
C GLU A 520 16.77 25.14 -8.46
N ALA A 521 16.18 24.33 -9.34
CA ALA A 521 14.97 23.56 -9.03
C ALA A 521 15.21 22.52 -7.91
N VAL A 522 16.32 21.77 -7.99
CA VAL A 522 16.67 20.76 -6.98
C VAL A 522 17.05 21.40 -5.65
N LEU A 523 17.83 22.49 -5.63
CA LEU A 523 18.16 23.21 -4.39
C LEU A 523 16.90 23.77 -3.70
N ASN A 524 15.99 24.38 -4.46
CA ASN A 524 14.75 24.93 -3.92
C ASN A 524 13.79 23.86 -3.38
N LYS A 525 13.85 22.62 -3.90
CA LYS A 525 13.15 21.45 -3.34
C LYS A 525 13.86 20.92 -2.10
N PHE A 526 15.15 20.60 -2.22
CA PHE A 526 15.95 19.86 -1.24
C PHE A 526 16.15 20.62 0.08
N LYS A 527 16.26 21.96 0.05
CA LYS A 527 16.41 22.78 1.27
C LYS A 527 15.30 22.54 2.30
N ASN A 528 14.08 22.23 1.86
CA ASN A 528 12.92 22.00 2.75
C ASN A 528 12.93 20.60 3.39
N HIS A 529 13.89 19.74 3.03
CA HIS A 529 14.06 18.39 3.57
C HIS A 529 15.26 18.29 4.52
N LEU A 530 16.18 19.27 4.52
CA LEU A 530 17.39 19.29 5.34
C LEU A 530 17.16 19.62 6.83
N TRP A 531 15.91 19.84 7.28
CA TRP A 531 15.62 20.24 8.65
C TRP A 531 16.09 19.24 9.71
N TYR A 532 16.18 17.95 9.38
CA TYR A 532 16.64 16.92 10.31
C TYR A 532 18.17 16.93 10.53
N LEU A 533 18.93 17.73 9.77
CA LEU A 533 20.38 17.89 9.89
C LEU A 533 20.75 18.80 11.07
N ASN A 534 20.38 18.35 12.27
CA ASN A 534 20.64 18.99 13.56
C ASN A 534 21.85 18.35 14.27
N GLY A 535 22.18 18.82 15.48
CA GLY A 535 23.31 18.32 16.28
C GLY A 535 23.26 16.83 16.57
N GLU A 536 22.11 16.31 17.01
CA GLU A 536 21.93 14.89 17.35
C GLU A 536 22.09 14.00 16.11
N THR A 537 21.40 14.32 15.01
CA THR A 537 21.52 13.57 13.75
C THR A 537 22.94 13.63 13.18
N ALA A 538 23.61 14.78 13.28
CA ALA A 538 24.96 14.94 12.76
C ALA A 538 25.98 14.01 13.45
N ALA A 539 25.71 13.56 14.68
CA ALA A 539 26.56 12.61 15.42
C ALA A 539 26.72 11.25 14.71
N LEU A 540 25.77 10.82 13.86
CA LEU A 540 25.93 9.64 12.99
C LEU A 540 27.22 9.70 12.17
N SER A 541 27.64 10.91 11.79
CA SER A 541 28.86 11.19 11.01
C SER A 541 30.16 10.80 11.73
N PHE A 542 30.17 10.67 13.07
CA PHE A 542 31.38 10.17 13.77
C PHE A 542 31.79 8.78 13.26
N PHE A 543 30.82 8.00 12.75
CA PHE A 543 30.97 6.66 12.22
C PHE A 543 31.13 6.58 10.69
N ASP A 544 31.09 7.71 9.97
CA ASP A 544 31.35 7.74 8.52
C ASP A 544 32.85 7.55 8.25
N GLU A 545 33.19 6.55 7.43
CA GLU A 545 34.56 6.25 6.98
C GLU A 545 35.06 7.22 5.89
N ASN A 546 34.16 7.98 5.24
CA ASN A 546 34.50 8.97 4.22
C ASN A 546 34.96 10.33 4.79
N ILE A 547 34.88 10.52 6.12
CA ILE A 547 35.31 11.76 6.79
C ILE A 547 36.76 11.60 7.23
N SER A 548 37.62 12.49 6.74
CA SER A 548 39.04 12.49 7.10
C SER A 548 39.26 12.71 8.60
N PHE A 549 40.32 12.11 9.13
CA PHE A 549 40.77 12.30 10.51
C PHE A 549 40.91 13.77 10.93
N SER A 550 41.31 14.65 10.01
CA SER A 550 41.38 16.09 10.26
C SER A 550 40.02 16.74 10.50
N ILE A 551 38.94 16.27 9.87
CA ILE A 551 37.56 16.74 10.13
C ILE A 551 37.02 16.06 11.39
N LYS A 552 37.25 14.76 11.62
CA LYS A 552 36.83 14.09 12.87
C LYS A 552 37.44 14.76 14.11
N ARG A 553 38.71 15.18 14.06
CA ARG A 553 39.36 15.97 15.13
C ARG A 553 38.74 17.37 15.33
N LYS A 554 38.10 17.98 14.32
CA LYS A 554 37.28 19.19 14.51
C LYS A 554 35.93 18.87 15.14
N MET A 555 35.28 17.79 14.70
CA MET A 555 33.99 17.34 15.24
C MET A 555 34.09 17.07 16.75
N VAL A 556 35.15 16.39 17.21
CA VAL A 556 35.39 16.19 18.65
C VAL A 556 35.49 17.52 19.40
N LYS A 557 36.26 18.49 18.89
CA LYS A 557 36.37 19.84 19.49
C LYS A 557 35.08 20.64 19.47
N ALA A 558 34.20 20.40 18.48
CA ALA A 558 32.90 21.05 18.42
C ALA A 558 31.94 20.58 19.53
N LEU A 559 32.16 19.39 20.12
CA LEU A 559 31.45 18.93 21.33
C LEU A 559 31.82 19.75 22.58
N GLU A 560 33.00 20.38 22.60
CA GLU A 560 33.50 21.17 23.73
C GLU A 560 33.01 22.63 23.69
N ASN A 561 32.46 23.07 22.55
CA ASN A 561 32.00 24.44 22.34
C ASN A 561 30.53 24.59 22.77
N ASN A 562 30.29 25.30 23.88
CA ASN A 562 28.95 25.67 24.34
C ASN A 562 28.29 26.81 23.51
N GLU A 563 28.82 27.14 22.34
CA GLU A 563 28.18 28.06 21.38
C GLU A 563 27.07 27.32 20.63
N ASN A 564 25.89 27.25 21.25
CA ASN A 564 24.66 26.85 20.57
C ASN A 564 24.45 27.75 19.35
N GLN A 565 24.57 27.19 18.14
CA GLN A 565 24.23 27.91 16.92
C GLN A 565 22.71 28.14 16.83
N ASP A 566 22.29 29.16 16.09
CA ASP A 566 20.88 29.48 15.88
C ASP A 566 20.16 28.41 15.01
N PHE A 567 19.78 27.29 15.64
CA PHE A 567 18.83 26.33 15.09
C PHE A 567 17.39 26.80 15.40
N ASP A 568 16.45 26.66 14.46
CA ASP A 568 15.03 27.00 14.66
C ASP A 568 14.42 26.20 15.84
N SER A 569 14.94 24.99 16.10
CA SER A 569 14.87 24.27 17.38
C SER A 569 15.96 23.19 17.45
N SER A 570 16.20 22.58 18.61
CA SER A 570 17.18 21.48 18.78
C SER A 570 17.03 20.36 17.74
N LYS A 571 15.81 20.09 17.28
CA LYS A 571 15.50 19.09 16.25
C LYS A 571 15.50 19.61 14.81
N ARG A 572 15.47 20.93 14.57
CA ARG A 572 15.20 21.51 13.25
C ARG A 572 16.19 22.60 12.82
N TYR A 573 16.95 22.31 11.77
CA TYR A 573 17.83 23.25 11.08
C TYR A 573 17.11 23.96 9.92
N GLY A 574 16.94 25.28 10.02
CA GLY A 574 16.33 26.09 8.97
C GLY A 574 17.29 26.37 7.81
N ILE A 575 16.81 26.24 6.56
CA ILE A 575 17.44 26.84 5.37
C ILE A 575 16.40 27.71 4.66
N HIS A 576 16.34 28.96 5.12
CA HIS A 576 15.38 29.95 4.70
C HIS A 576 15.85 30.64 3.40
N THR A 577 17.11 31.05 3.33
CA THR A 577 17.66 31.83 2.20
C THR A 577 18.68 31.07 1.34
N ILE A 578 18.90 31.60 0.12
CA ILE A 578 19.97 31.14 -0.77
C ILE A 578 21.36 31.47 -0.19
N SER A 579 21.47 32.47 0.69
CA SER A 579 22.73 32.86 1.33
C SER A 579 23.26 31.76 2.26
N GLU A 580 22.38 31.09 3.02
CA GLU A 580 22.76 29.92 3.83
C GLU A 580 23.30 28.79 2.95
N ILE A 581 22.66 28.49 1.81
CA ILE A 581 23.14 27.47 0.86
C ILE A 581 24.54 27.80 0.34
N VAL A 582 24.86 29.08 0.13
CA VAL A 582 26.20 29.57 -0.27
C VAL A 582 27.20 29.47 0.90
N ASN A 583 26.78 29.73 2.14
CA ASN A 583 27.61 29.57 3.33
C ASN A 583 28.00 28.10 3.54
N LEU A 584 27.02 27.19 3.45
CA LEU A 584 27.20 25.74 3.58
C LEU A 584 28.17 25.13 2.56
N GLN A 585 28.44 25.80 1.43
CA GLN A 585 29.51 25.37 0.51
C GLN A 585 30.90 25.40 1.15
N LYS A 586 31.11 26.29 2.14
CA LYS A 586 32.38 26.52 2.85
C LYS A 586 32.46 25.80 4.20
N LYS A 587 31.40 25.11 4.61
CA LYS A 587 31.31 24.35 5.87
C LYS A 587 31.52 22.88 5.58
N ASP A 588 32.20 22.16 6.48
CA ASP A 588 32.18 20.70 6.50
C ASP A 588 31.23 20.24 7.62
N ILE A 589 31.10 18.93 7.81
CA ILE A 589 30.08 18.36 8.71
C ILE A 589 30.34 18.65 10.20
N ASP A 590 31.56 19.05 10.56
CA ASP A 590 31.92 19.62 11.87
C ASP A 590 31.10 20.87 12.22
N PHE A 591 30.60 21.62 11.22
CA PHE A 591 29.72 22.76 11.43
C PHE A 591 28.40 22.40 12.14
N PHE A 592 27.90 21.17 11.95
CA PHE A 592 26.63 20.74 12.55
C PHE A 592 26.81 20.10 13.93
N ILE A 593 28.04 19.83 14.37
CA ILE A 593 28.33 19.19 15.65
C ILE A 593 28.33 20.24 16.77
N ASN A 594 27.74 19.87 17.91
CA ASN A 594 27.60 20.71 19.11
C ASN A 594 27.28 19.83 20.33
N SER A 595 26.88 20.43 21.44
CA SER A 595 26.44 19.75 22.67
C SER A 595 25.30 18.73 22.46
N ASP A 596 24.32 19.02 21.59
CA ASP A 596 23.20 18.10 21.30
C ASP A 596 23.66 16.83 20.55
N SER A 597 24.84 16.85 19.91
CA SER A 597 25.46 15.63 19.35
C SER A 597 25.78 14.59 20.41
N LEU A 598 25.86 14.96 21.70
CA LEU A 598 26.05 14.01 22.81
C LEU A 598 24.79 13.20 23.12
N GLN A 599 23.59 13.74 22.82
CA GLN A 599 22.31 13.06 23.07
C GLN A 599 22.21 11.75 22.28
N PHE A 600 22.75 11.71 21.05
CA PHE A 600 22.76 10.52 20.21
C PHE A 600 23.44 9.32 20.90
N PHE A 601 24.59 9.56 21.53
CA PHE A 601 25.34 8.51 22.22
C PHE A 601 24.59 7.99 23.44
N GLU A 602 23.94 8.88 24.20
CA GLU A 602 23.16 8.53 25.39
C GLU A 602 21.88 7.76 25.01
N ARG A 603 21.17 8.23 23.98
CA ARG A 603 19.97 7.62 23.40
C ARG A 603 20.18 6.16 23.00
N PHE A 604 21.33 5.82 22.44
CA PHE A 604 21.69 4.47 21.99
C PHE A 604 22.65 3.73 22.93
N ASN A 605 22.95 4.30 24.11
CA ASN A 605 23.87 3.75 25.11
C ASN A 605 25.26 3.36 24.54
N ILE A 606 25.81 4.23 23.69
CA ILE A 606 27.17 4.11 23.12
C ILE A 606 28.14 4.80 24.08
N ASP A 607 29.18 4.08 24.54
CA ASP A 607 30.21 4.69 25.39
C ASP A 607 31.00 5.76 24.59
N LYS A 608 31.15 6.92 25.21
CA LYS A 608 31.83 8.11 24.69
C LYS A 608 33.34 8.12 24.96
N ASN A 609 33.89 7.10 25.62
CA ASN A 609 35.30 7.03 26.00
C ASN A 609 36.26 7.10 24.79
N PHE A 610 35.89 6.53 23.63
CA PHE A 610 36.69 6.61 22.41
C PHE A 610 36.91 8.05 21.91
N LEU A 611 35.99 8.99 22.19
CA LEU A 611 36.11 10.40 21.78
C LEU A 611 37.30 11.12 22.46
N LYS A 612 37.83 10.56 23.54
CA LYS A 612 39.03 11.04 24.26
C LYS A 612 40.34 10.51 23.67
N LEU A 613 40.26 9.51 22.80
CA LEU A 613 41.38 8.91 22.09
C LEU A 613 41.57 9.61 20.74
N ASP A 614 42.77 9.49 20.15
CA ASP A 614 42.96 10.02 18.81
C ASP A 614 42.14 9.23 17.77
N VAL A 615 41.59 9.95 16.80
CA VAL A 615 40.71 9.44 15.74
C VAL A 615 41.33 8.33 14.89
N GLU A 616 42.66 8.26 14.83
CA GLU A 616 43.38 7.21 14.09
C GLU A 616 43.34 5.86 14.81
N THR A 617 43.13 5.82 16.14
CA THR A 617 43.00 4.56 16.90
C THR A 617 41.54 4.11 17.09
N TRP A 618 40.56 4.84 16.55
CA TRP A 618 39.14 4.51 16.73
C TRP A 618 38.77 3.17 16.07
N ALA A 619 39.41 2.80 14.96
CA ALA A 619 39.12 1.56 14.24
C ALA A 619 39.38 0.28 15.08
N ASP A 620 40.29 0.36 16.05
CA ASP A 620 40.66 -0.75 16.95
C ASP A 620 40.01 -0.66 18.34
N ASN A 621 39.19 0.37 18.59
CA ASN A 621 38.52 0.59 19.88
C ASN A 621 37.14 -0.09 19.91
N ASN A 622 36.88 -0.89 20.95
CA ASN A 622 35.64 -1.65 21.11
C ASN A 622 34.38 -0.77 21.19
N ASP A 623 34.47 0.39 21.85
CA ASP A 623 33.33 1.31 22.07
C ASP A 623 32.87 1.92 20.75
N TYR A 624 33.84 2.36 19.93
CA TYR A 624 33.62 2.84 18.57
C TYR A 624 33.10 1.71 17.65
N LEU A 625 33.66 0.50 17.74
CA LEU A 625 33.20 -0.64 16.95
C LEU A 625 31.76 -1.05 17.30
N GLU A 626 31.37 -0.96 18.57
CA GLU A 626 30.00 -1.22 19.02
C GLU A 626 29.03 -0.10 18.58
N GLY A 627 29.43 1.17 18.72
CA GLY A 627 28.69 2.31 18.16
C GLY A 627 28.52 2.21 16.64
N LEU A 628 29.56 1.79 15.93
CA LEU A 628 29.54 1.53 14.48
C LEU A 628 28.61 0.36 14.14
N ARG A 629 28.56 -0.68 14.99
CA ARG A 629 27.63 -1.82 14.85
C ARG A 629 26.17 -1.38 15.05
N ILE A 630 25.89 -0.51 16.02
CA ILE A 630 24.57 0.12 16.20
C ILE A 630 24.21 0.93 14.96
N VAL A 631 25.05 1.89 14.56
CA VAL A 631 24.77 2.80 13.44
C VAL A 631 24.57 2.05 12.12
N LYS A 632 25.40 1.03 11.82
CA LYS A 632 25.23 0.20 10.61
C LYS A 632 23.92 -0.61 10.57
N ASN A 633 23.20 -0.74 11.68
CA ASN A 633 21.87 -1.37 11.75
C ASN A 633 20.69 -0.38 11.88
N LEU A 634 20.94 0.92 12.02
CA LEU A 634 19.87 1.93 12.01
C LEU A 634 19.26 2.05 10.62
N GLN A 635 17.96 1.78 10.50
CA GLN A 635 17.22 1.92 9.25
C GLN A 635 16.68 3.34 9.10
N ILE A 636 17.21 4.06 8.12
CA ILE A 636 16.87 5.46 7.78
C ILE A 636 16.04 5.57 6.48
N VAL A 637 15.52 4.43 6.00
CA VAL A 637 14.64 4.32 4.84
C VAL A 637 13.42 3.45 5.18
N ASN A 638 12.26 3.85 4.69
CA ASN A 638 10.96 3.33 5.14
C ASN A 638 10.48 2.09 4.34
N ASP A 639 11.39 1.45 3.60
CA ASP A 639 11.15 0.27 2.77
C ASP A 639 10.53 -0.91 3.54
N VAL A 640 10.69 -0.95 4.87
CA VAL A 640 10.00 -1.91 5.76
C VAL A 640 8.49 -1.71 5.78
N ALA A 641 8.03 -0.45 5.80
CA ALA A 641 6.61 -0.09 5.76
C ALA A 641 6.04 -0.30 4.36
N GLU A 642 6.78 0.03 3.29
CA GLU A 642 6.40 -0.32 1.91
C GLU A 642 6.12 -1.83 1.78
N ARG A 643 7.01 -2.68 2.30
CA ARG A 643 6.83 -4.15 2.30
C ARG A 643 5.66 -4.61 3.17
N ALA A 644 5.46 -4.01 4.34
CA ALA A 644 4.33 -4.33 5.21
C ALA A 644 2.98 -3.91 4.58
N ILE A 645 2.91 -2.75 3.93
CA ILE A 645 1.78 -2.30 3.13
C ILE A 645 1.52 -3.28 1.98
N LYS A 646 2.56 -3.67 1.24
CA LYS A 646 2.44 -4.63 0.14
C LYS A 646 1.90 -5.98 0.61
N LEU A 647 2.39 -6.48 1.76
CA LEU A 647 1.85 -7.67 2.41
C LEU A 647 0.38 -7.48 2.82
N THR A 648 0.05 -6.32 3.38
CA THR A 648 -1.33 -5.97 3.76
C THR A 648 -2.27 -6.04 2.56
N GLN A 649 -1.95 -5.33 1.47
CA GLN A 649 -2.72 -5.34 0.22
C GLN A 649 -2.89 -6.74 -0.38
N GLU A 650 -1.97 -7.67 -0.12
CA GLU A 650 -1.99 -9.03 -0.67
C GLU A 650 -2.82 -10.06 0.11
N TYR A 651 -3.24 -9.76 1.35
CA TYR A 651 -3.90 -10.76 2.22
C TYR A 651 -5.14 -10.21 2.94
N ILE A 652 -5.24 -8.91 3.20
CA ILE A 652 -6.17 -8.36 4.20
C ILE A 652 -7.67 -8.53 3.90
N ASN A 653 -8.07 -8.77 2.65
CA ASN A 653 -9.47 -9.05 2.28
C ASN A 653 -9.70 -10.47 1.75
N ILE A 654 -8.66 -11.29 1.60
CA ILE A 654 -8.77 -12.57 0.85
C ILE A 654 -9.32 -13.72 1.71
N LEU A 655 -8.94 -13.77 2.99
CA LEU A 655 -9.11 -14.97 3.82
C LEU A 655 -10.02 -14.78 5.05
N THR A 656 -10.42 -13.55 5.36
CA THR A 656 -11.27 -13.23 6.52
C THR A 656 -11.93 -11.86 6.36
N THR A 657 -13.13 -11.73 6.91
CA THR A 657 -13.89 -10.47 6.99
C THR A 657 -13.70 -9.74 8.32
N ARG A 658 -13.31 -10.47 9.39
CA ARG A 658 -13.18 -9.95 10.75
C ARG A 658 -11.83 -9.26 10.96
N GLU A 659 -11.86 -8.10 11.60
CA GLU A 659 -10.69 -7.26 11.83
C GLU A 659 -9.61 -7.91 12.72
N ASP A 660 -10.00 -8.58 13.82
CA ASP A 660 -9.06 -9.32 14.68
C ASP A 660 -8.27 -10.38 13.90
N GLN A 661 -8.99 -11.11 13.05
CA GLN A 661 -8.43 -12.15 12.18
C GLN A 661 -7.60 -11.58 11.03
N LYS A 662 -7.85 -10.33 10.59
CA LYS A 662 -7.00 -9.64 9.61
C LYS A 662 -5.60 -9.41 10.20
N GLN A 663 -5.49 -9.00 11.47
CA GLN A 663 -4.20 -8.79 12.13
C GLN A 663 -3.45 -10.11 12.39
N TYR A 664 -4.12 -11.13 12.95
CA TYR A 664 -3.48 -12.44 13.17
C TYR A 664 -3.01 -13.08 11.86
N LEU A 665 -3.73 -12.88 10.76
CA LEU A 665 -3.32 -13.36 9.43
C LEU A 665 -2.02 -12.69 8.94
N ILE A 666 -1.88 -11.37 9.09
CA ILE A 666 -0.65 -10.66 8.69
C ILE A 666 0.55 -11.12 9.54
N GLN A 667 0.35 -11.32 10.84
CA GLN A 667 1.37 -11.87 11.74
C GLN A 667 1.84 -13.26 11.27
N VAL A 668 0.92 -14.22 11.10
CA VAL A 668 1.24 -15.60 10.70
C VAL A 668 1.91 -15.66 9.33
N VAL A 669 1.42 -14.91 8.34
CA VAL A 669 2.01 -14.92 6.98
C VAL A 669 3.38 -14.23 6.97
N SER A 670 3.60 -13.20 7.78
CA SER A 670 4.91 -12.53 7.92
C SER A 670 5.97 -13.49 8.44
N GLU A 671 5.72 -14.15 9.57
CA GLU A 671 6.70 -15.08 10.15
C GLU A 671 6.89 -16.34 9.29
N TYR A 672 5.83 -16.85 8.65
CA TYR A 672 5.95 -17.94 7.67
C TYR A 672 6.86 -17.55 6.49
N LYS A 673 6.71 -16.35 5.91
CA LYS A 673 7.54 -15.92 4.78
C LYS A 673 9.00 -15.68 5.15
N LYS A 674 9.28 -15.23 6.38
CA LYS A 674 10.65 -15.14 6.91
C LYS A 674 11.30 -16.53 7.05
N LYS A 675 10.54 -17.51 7.57
CA LYS A 675 11.03 -18.88 7.79
C LYS A 675 11.16 -19.69 6.48
N TYR A 676 10.25 -19.47 5.53
CA TYR A 676 10.16 -20.14 4.24
C TYR A 676 10.20 -19.15 3.06
N PRO A 677 11.34 -18.51 2.77
CA PRO A 677 11.46 -17.52 1.69
C PRO A 677 11.30 -18.12 0.27
N ASN A 678 11.36 -19.44 0.11
CA ASN A 678 11.13 -20.11 -1.18
C ASN A 678 10.57 -21.52 -1.00
N ALA A 679 9.95 -22.05 -2.06
CA ALA A 679 9.31 -23.37 -2.07
C ALA A 679 10.28 -24.55 -2.37
N THR A 680 11.59 -24.40 -2.14
CA THR A 680 12.53 -25.51 -2.35
C THR A 680 12.39 -26.57 -1.26
N LYS A 681 12.63 -27.85 -1.60
CA LYS A 681 12.55 -28.96 -0.64
C LYS A 681 13.40 -28.70 0.61
N ALA A 682 14.63 -28.23 0.44
CA ALA A 682 15.57 -27.93 1.55
C ALA A 682 15.11 -26.77 2.46
N CYS A 683 14.29 -25.85 1.94
CA CYS A 683 13.65 -24.81 2.73
C CYS A 683 12.46 -25.38 3.52
N LEU A 684 11.55 -26.08 2.84
CA LEU A 684 10.31 -26.62 3.40
C LEU A 684 10.52 -27.78 4.39
N THR A 685 11.66 -28.47 4.37
CA THR A 685 11.98 -29.53 5.35
C THR A 685 12.41 -29.03 6.73
N LYS A 686 12.59 -27.70 6.91
CA LYS A 686 12.81 -27.12 8.25
C LYS A 686 11.47 -27.09 9.00
N LYS A 687 11.34 -27.79 10.12
CA LYS A 687 10.10 -27.76 10.93
C LYS A 687 9.83 -26.37 11.53
N LEU A 688 8.56 -26.04 11.74
CA LEU A 688 8.11 -24.76 12.28
C LEU A 688 8.42 -24.63 13.78
#